data_AF-A0A3R7DIU2-F1
#
_entry.id   AF-A0A3R7DIU2-F1
#
_cell.length_a   1.000
_cell.length_b   1.000
_cell.length_c   1.000
_cell.angle_alpha   90.00
_cell.angle_beta   90.00
_cell.angle_gamma   90.00
#
_symmetry.space_group_name_H-M   'P 1'
#
loop_
_entity.id
_entity.type
_entity.pdbx_description
1 polymer ?
#
loop_
_entity_poly.entity_id
_entity_poly.type
_entity_poly.pdbx_seq_one_letter_code
_entity_poly.pdbx_strand_id
1 'polypeptide(L)'
;MAFTLRCQVIAISTLRVVLQKESFEEIDRLAYGARGKAIATCGVRSIHLSWYFRLVFDTGSPNIWICNAKRSANLFMVENSFDIDNSRTYTDHSKAYRAHYGNYLATGRVASDYVQLDRRPFFTDFAVVDTIQGYVDQLYSIDGIFGLAPRQLNPKFSSTTLDDMVSQGLISQRVFAFVFHRGGVQGTVLFGDVSGDNIPGTVHYVPLHSAASDYWMISFESLAYKNGATLRTGLLAILDTGTFRTHLPESVAQDLFSKVGLDAHPESDIVDCNAIGTMPTLVFSSQRFQIVWYPWQYIQQDNSVYYGLVGVGSPPQYFRLVFDTGSPNIWICNAKRSANLFMVENSFDIDNSRTYTDHSKAYRAHYGNYLATGRVASDYVQLDRRPFFTDFAVVDTIQGYVDQLYSIDGIFGLAPRQLNPKFSSTTLDDMVSQGLISQRVFAFVFHRGGVKGTVLFGDVSGDNIPGTVHYVPLHSAASDYWMISFKRLAYENDVTLRSGLLTILDTGTFRTHLPAAVVQDLLSKVEVTPQPYGETVDCGAIGAMSTLVFSSEHFEIAWYPWQYVQQVSPGCCVLTIQAAASNLPADVLLGISFLRHYSTVFDMDKKRVGFGKPVEQQQRVGVHHEDAAVGLTFEVDGSTRLDEGTPVTKRNKTNIADACKFHSVMQCTSCAACLTQYDRIRKREI
;
A
#
# COMPACT_ATOMS: atom_id res chain seq x y z
N MET A 1 -2.32 10.25 37.87
CA MET A 1 -2.54 9.02 37.07
C MET A 1 -1.64 9.14 35.84
N ALA A 2 -0.84 8.13 35.52
CA ALA A 2 -0.17 8.07 34.23
C ALA A 2 -1.18 7.58 33.18
N PHE A 3 -1.16 8.17 31.98
CA PHE A 3 -2.02 7.79 30.88
C PHE A 3 -1.16 7.36 29.70
N THR A 4 -1.21 6.08 29.35
CA THR A 4 -0.56 5.56 28.14
C THR A 4 -1.35 5.98 26.91
N LEU A 5 -0.69 6.62 25.94
CA LEU A 5 -1.27 6.79 24.60
C LEU A 5 -0.91 5.56 23.76
N ARG A 6 -1.88 4.95 23.08
CA ARG A 6 -1.65 3.85 22.12
C ARG A 6 -2.12 4.28 20.74
N CYS A 7 -1.31 4.07 19.72
CA CYS A 7 -1.63 4.44 18.34
C CYS A 7 -1.30 3.27 17.40
N GLN A 8 -2.31 2.71 16.72
CA GLN A 8 -2.10 1.62 15.75
C GLN A 8 -1.34 2.11 14.51
N VAL A 9 -0.26 1.40 14.19
CA VAL A 9 0.55 1.55 12.98
C VAL A 9 0.18 0.41 12.03
N ILE A 10 0.09 0.73 10.75
CA ILE A 10 -0.13 -0.23 9.66
C ILE A 10 0.91 0.10 8.58
N ALA A 11 1.70 -0.91 8.18
CA ALA A 11 2.83 -0.95 7.24
C ALA A 11 3.36 0.39 6.67
N ILE A 12 4.67 0.60 6.83
CA ILE A 12 5.31 1.93 6.94
C ILE A 12 4.82 2.60 8.25
N SER A 13 5.64 3.43 8.88
CA SER A 13 5.41 4.02 10.21
C SER A 13 4.32 5.11 10.24
N THR A 14 3.19 4.88 9.57
CA THR A 14 2.11 5.85 9.35
C THR A 14 0.95 5.72 10.33
N LEU A 15 0.41 6.86 10.76
CA LEU A 15 -0.82 6.98 11.55
C LEU A 15 -1.66 8.14 11.00
N ARG A 16 -2.99 8.00 11.01
CA ARG A 16 -3.93 9.14 10.79
C ARG A 16 -3.90 10.10 11.99
N VAL A 17 -3.19 11.22 11.86
CA VAL A 17 -3.13 12.33 12.83
C VAL A 17 -4.20 13.37 12.50
N VAL A 18 -4.85 13.96 13.52
CA VAL A 18 -5.95 14.94 13.35
C VAL A 18 -5.50 16.37 13.63
N LEU A 19 -5.91 17.33 12.80
CA LEU A 19 -5.94 18.77 13.13
C LEU A 19 -7.41 19.22 13.27
N GLN A 20 -7.77 19.88 14.37
CA GLN A 20 -9.16 20.20 14.70
C GLN A 20 -9.63 21.58 14.21
N LYS A 21 -10.92 21.68 13.90
CA LYS A 21 -11.67 22.94 13.78
C LYS A 21 -12.63 23.09 14.95
N GLU A 22 -12.51 24.16 15.73
CA GLU A 22 -13.51 24.55 16.72
C GLU A 22 -14.42 25.71 16.25
N SER A 23 -15.71 25.58 16.57
CA SER A 23 -16.71 26.63 16.41
C SER A 23 -17.56 26.72 17.66
N PHE A 24 -17.25 27.69 18.51
CA PHE A 24 -18.17 28.17 19.54
C PHE A 24 -19.13 29.20 18.93
N GLU A 25 -20.43 28.98 19.08
CA GLU A 25 -21.44 30.04 19.12
C GLU A 25 -22.13 29.95 20.49
N GLU A 26 -21.91 30.95 21.34
CA GLU A 26 -22.74 31.15 22.52
C GLU A 26 -24.12 31.65 22.09
N ILE A 27 -25.18 30.93 22.48
CA ILE A 27 -26.53 31.49 22.55
C ILE A 27 -27.05 31.28 23.97
N ASP A 28 -26.65 32.20 24.84
CA ASP A 28 -27.22 32.33 26.17
C ASP A 28 -28.47 33.23 26.09
N ARG A 29 -29.66 32.63 26.27
CA ARG A 29 -30.92 33.33 26.62
C ARG A 29 -32.04 32.35 26.96
N LEU A 30 -32.22 32.11 28.26
CA LEU A 30 -33.40 31.46 28.82
C LEU A 30 -34.66 32.31 28.56
N ALA A 31 -35.62 31.77 27.80
CA ALA A 31 -36.97 32.32 27.68
C ALA A 31 -37.98 31.40 28.38
N TYR A 32 -38.34 31.73 29.62
CA TYR A 32 -39.38 31.01 30.36
C TYR A 32 -40.78 31.36 29.84
N GLY A 33 -41.38 30.44 29.06
CA GLY A 33 -42.78 30.49 28.65
C GLY A 33 -43.72 29.82 29.66
N ALA A 34 -44.86 30.44 29.95
CA ALA A 34 -45.76 30.01 31.02
C ALA A 34 -46.55 28.71 30.74
N ARG A 35 -45.92 27.56 31.00
CA ARG A 35 -46.48 26.27 31.49
C ARG A 35 -45.36 25.23 31.54
N GLY A 36 -44.96 24.82 32.74
CA GLY A 36 -43.77 23.98 32.96
C GLY A 36 -43.84 22.60 32.28
N LYS A 37 -43.32 22.51 31.06
CA LYS A 37 -42.91 21.26 30.40
C LYS A 37 -41.53 21.47 29.80
N ALA A 38 -40.57 20.63 30.16
CA ALA A 38 -39.30 20.56 29.48
C ALA A 38 -39.52 20.00 28.06
N ILE A 39 -39.24 20.81 27.05
CA ILE A 39 -39.09 20.33 25.67
C ILE A 39 -37.61 19.98 25.52
N ALA A 40 -37.31 18.69 25.34
CA ALA A 40 -35.96 18.25 25.00
C ALA A 40 -35.66 18.64 23.55
N THR A 41 -35.07 19.81 23.35
CA THR A 41 -34.51 20.19 22.05
C THR A 41 -33.25 19.37 21.80
N CYS A 42 -33.27 18.56 20.73
CA CYS A 42 -32.09 17.84 20.29
C CYS A 42 -31.13 18.86 19.66
N GLY A 43 -30.10 19.27 20.40
CA GLY A 43 -29.07 20.17 19.91
C GLY A 43 -28.29 19.52 18.76
N VAL A 44 -28.14 20.24 17.65
CA VAL A 44 -27.26 19.83 16.54
C VAL A 44 -25.84 19.78 17.08
N ARG A 45 -25.21 18.59 17.07
CA ARG A 45 -23.77 18.48 17.36
C ARG A 45 -23.00 19.21 16.27
N SER A 46 -22.06 20.06 16.67
CA SER A 46 -21.10 20.69 15.75
C SER A 46 -20.32 19.64 14.97
N ILE A 47 -20.33 19.75 13.64
CA ILE A 47 -19.48 18.94 12.78
C ILE A 47 -18.08 19.55 12.83
N HIS A 48 -17.22 18.97 13.67
CA HIS A 48 -15.79 19.29 13.69
C HIS A 48 -15.14 18.77 12.41
N LEU A 49 -14.97 19.64 11.42
CA LEU A 49 -14.16 19.32 10.25
C LEU A 49 -12.71 19.19 10.69
N SER A 50 -12.17 17.99 10.54
CA SER A 50 -10.82 17.62 10.96
C SER A 50 -10.01 17.16 9.76
N TRP A 51 -8.79 17.67 9.59
CA TRP A 51 -7.87 17.12 8.59
C TRP A 51 -7.19 15.88 9.16
N TYR A 52 -7.11 14.82 8.35
CA TYR A 52 -6.41 13.59 8.68
C TYR A 52 -5.15 13.49 7.82
N PHE A 53 -4.00 13.16 8.42
CA PHE A 53 -2.73 13.00 7.70
C PHE A 53 -2.10 11.66 8.03
N ARG A 54 -1.55 10.95 7.05
CA ARG A 54 -0.67 9.79 7.23
C ARG A 54 0.76 10.29 7.45
N LEU A 55 1.21 10.35 8.71
CA LEU A 55 2.55 10.86 9.03
C LEU A 55 3.51 9.73 9.37
N VAL A 56 4.70 9.72 8.76
CA VAL A 56 5.80 8.83 9.18
C VAL A 56 6.34 9.27 10.52
N PHE A 57 6.31 8.39 11.51
CA PHE A 57 7.04 8.60 12.76
C PHE A 57 8.55 8.49 12.50
N ASP A 58 9.24 9.61 12.57
CA ASP A 58 10.65 9.76 12.21
C ASP A 58 11.50 10.08 13.44
N THR A 59 12.33 9.13 13.86
CA THR A 59 13.29 9.33 14.96
C THR A 59 14.50 10.18 14.59
N GLY A 60 14.72 10.49 13.31
CA GLY A 60 15.70 11.47 12.82
C GLY A 60 15.23 12.93 12.84
N SER A 61 13.92 13.20 12.80
CA SER A 61 13.35 14.57 12.82
C SER A 61 12.80 15.01 14.18
N PRO A 62 12.94 16.28 14.60
CA PRO A 62 12.42 16.76 15.89
C PRO A 62 10.96 17.28 15.88
N ASN A 63 10.43 17.66 14.72
CA ASN A 63 9.10 18.28 14.61
C ASN A 63 8.27 17.61 13.53
N ILE A 64 6.96 17.82 13.63
CA ILE A 64 6.01 17.52 12.56
C ILE A 64 6.29 18.43 11.34
N TRP A 65 6.12 17.88 10.14
CA TRP A 65 5.88 18.68 8.93
C TRP A 65 4.76 18.07 8.10
N ILE A 66 3.94 18.91 7.47
CA ILE A 66 2.81 18.53 6.61
C ILE A 66 2.71 19.45 5.40
N CYS A 67 2.18 18.96 4.28
CA CYS A 67 2.06 19.77 3.06
C CYS A 67 0.94 20.81 3.13
N ASN A 68 1.19 21.99 2.56
CA ASN A 68 0.21 23.07 2.39
C ASN A 68 -0.85 22.72 1.31
N ALA A 69 -2.12 23.00 1.55
CA ALA A 69 -3.19 22.86 0.57
C ALA A 69 -3.10 23.89 -0.56
N LYS A 70 -2.49 25.05 -0.31
CA LYS A 70 -2.15 26.07 -1.32
C LYS A 70 -0.84 25.69 -2.03
N ARG A 71 -0.91 24.58 -2.77
CA ARG A 71 0.23 23.83 -3.33
C ARG A 71 1.02 24.59 -4.41
N SER A 72 2.31 24.26 -4.50
CA SER A 72 3.10 24.40 -5.73
C SER A 72 2.91 23.18 -6.65
N ALA A 73 3.27 23.30 -7.94
CA ALA A 73 3.03 22.27 -8.96
C ALA A 73 3.68 20.89 -8.69
N ASN A 74 4.63 20.80 -7.74
CA ASN A 74 5.36 19.57 -7.41
C ASN A 74 4.75 18.80 -6.22
N LEU A 75 3.68 19.29 -5.59
CA LEU A 75 3.02 18.65 -4.44
C LEU A 75 1.80 17.79 -4.84
N PHE A 76 1.75 17.25 -6.05
CA PHE A 76 0.62 16.39 -6.49
C PHE A 76 0.64 14.99 -5.84
N MET A 77 1.78 14.56 -5.30
CA MET A 77 2.04 13.19 -4.83
C MET A 77 1.40 12.88 -3.46
N VAL A 78 1.22 13.91 -2.62
CA VAL A 78 0.59 13.77 -1.29
C VAL A 78 -0.94 13.82 -1.38
N GLU A 79 -1.60 12.95 -0.61
CA GLU A 79 -3.04 12.78 -0.62
C GLU A 79 -3.71 13.91 0.16
N ASN A 80 -3.34 14.05 1.44
CA ASN A 80 -3.87 15.06 2.35
C ASN A 80 -2.94 16.27 2.43
N SER A 81 -3.53 17.44 2.67
CA SER A 81 -2.78 18.70 2.80
C SER A 81 -3.54 19.68 3.69
N PHE A 82 -2.80 20.44 4.49
CA PHE A 82 -3.32 21.35 5.49
C PHE A 82 -3.69 22.70 4.88
N ASP A 83 -4.93 23.13 5.10
CA ASP A 83 -5.42 24.42 4.61
C ASP A 83 -5.38 25.49 5.70
N ILE A 84 -4.33 26.31 5.63
CA ILE A 84 -4.03 27.40 6.57
C ILE A 84 -5.16 28.43 6.69
N ASP A 85 -5.97 28.64 5.66
CA ASP A 85 -7.08 29.63 5.70
C ASP A 85 -8.29 29.12 6.50
N ASN A 86 -8.42 27.80 6.63
CA ASN A 86 -9.57 27.15 7.23
C ASN A 86 -9.36 26.77 8.70
N SER A 87 -8.13 26.85 9.21
CA SER A 87 -7.83 26.74 10.65
C SER A 87 -8.01 28.08 11.35
N ARG A 88 -8.56 28.03 12.57
CA ARG A 88 -8.76 29.20 13.46
C ARG A 88 -7.69 29.32 14.54
N THR A 89 -6.93 28.26 14.77
CA THR A 89 -5.89 28.13 15.80
C THR A 89 -4.48 28.15 15.19
N TYR A 90 -4.38 28.16 13.87
CA TYR A 90 -3.15 28.36 13.11
C TYR A 90 -2.47 29.69 13.42
N THR A 91 -1.16 29.64 13.69
CA THR A 91 -0.29 30.80 13.92
C THR A 91 0.95 30.72 13.04
N ASP A 92 1.10 31.58 12.02
CA ASP A 92 2.33 31.68 11.20
C ASP A 92 3.42 32.44 11.98
N HIS A 93 4.57 31.82 12.22
CA HIS A 93 5.71 32.49 12.88
C HIS A 93 6.55 33.37 11.93
N SER A 94 6.21 33.41 10.63
CA SER A 94 6.98 34.08 9.58
C SER A 94 8.44 33.59 9.45
N LYS A 95 8.75 32.39 9.98
CA LYS A 95 10.07 31.76 9.90
C LYS A 95 10.08 30.74 8.77
N ALA A 96 10.92 30.96 7.75
CA ALA A 96 11.05 30.01 6.63
C ALA A 96 11.59 28.65 7.10
N TYR A 97 10.86 27.57 6.84
CA TYR A 97 11.30 26.18 7.05
C TYR A 97 12.08 25.67 5.84
N ARG A 98 13.13 24.91 6.09
CA ARG A 98 13.94 24.21 5.09
C ARG A 98 14.64 23.02 5.75
N ALA A 99 14.45 21.82 5.22
CA ALA A 99 15.06 20.59 5.73
C ALA A 99 15.44 19.64 4.58
N HIS A 100 16.61 19.02 4.69
CA HIS A 100 17.11 18.04 3.73
C HIS A 100 16.93 16.63 4.29
N TYR A 101 16.23 15.80 3.53
CA TYR A 101 15.87 14.42 3.83
C TYR A 101 16.51 13.51 2.77
N GLY A 102 17.82 13.30 2.86
CA GLY A 102 18.61 12.45 1.96
C GLY A 102 18.40 12.74 0.47
N ASN A 103 17.41 12.06 -0.12
CA ASN A 103 16.91 12.15 -1.49
C ASN A 103 16.05 13.39 -1.82
N TYR A 104 15.52 14.12 -0.84
CA TYR A 104 14.69 15.32 -1.10
C TYR A 104 14.93 16.50 -0.15
N LEU A 105 14.41 17.66 -0.55
CA LEU A 105 14.42 18.93 0.16
C LEU A 105 12.98 19.42 0.35
N ALA A 106 12.54 19.59 1.59
CA ALA A 106 11.26 20.21 1.93
C ALA A 106 11.48 21.70 2.30
N THR A 107 10.65 22.60 1.77
CA THR A 107 10.68 24.03 2.13
C THR A 107 9.28 24.58 2.40
N GLY A 108 9.17 25.54 3.30
CA GLY A 108 7.89 26.17 3.65
C GLY A 108 8.03 27.14 4.82
N ARG A 109 7.17 27.04 5.84
CA ARG A 109 7.18 27.92 7.03
C ARG A 109 6.96 27.15 8.33
N VAL A 110 7.46 27.69 9.43
CA VAL A 110 7.16 27.22 10.79
C VAL A 110 5.88 27.92 11.27
N ALA A 111 4.96 27.14 11.83
CA ALA A 111 3.70 27.59 12.39
C ALA A 111 3.36 26.79 13.67
N SER A 112 2.32 27.19 14.40
CA SER A 112 1.72 26.37 15.46
C SER A 112 0.23 26.17 15.22
N ASP A 113 -0.30 25.04 15.69
CA ASP A 113 -1.73 24.71 15.71
C ASP A 113 -1.98 23.51 16.66
N TYR A 114 -3.23 23.10 16.85
CA TYR A 114 -3.60 21.91 17.63
C TYR A 114 -3.51 20.61 16.82
N VAL A 115 -2.61 19.73 17.25
CA VAL A 115 -2.42 18.37 16.78
C VAL A 115 -3.10 17.39 17.73
N GLN A 116 -3.82 16.40 17.20
CA GLN A 116 -4.54 15.40 17.98
C GLN A 116 -4.07 13.98 17.64
N LEU A 117 -3.66 13.25 18.68
CA LEU A 117 -3.39 11.81 18.66
C LEU A 117 -4.40 11.09 19.56
N ASP A 118 -5.01 10.01 19.05
CA ASP A 118 -6.03 9.18 19.73
C ASP A 118 -6.94 9.98 20.70
N ARG A 119 -7.65 10.97 20.12
CA ARG A 119 -8.60 11.89 20.79
C ARG A 119 -8.03 12.90 21.79
N ARG A 120 -6.71 13.01 21.96
CA ARG A 120 -6.08 14.02 22.82
C ARG A 120 -5.38 15.10 22.00
N PRO A 121 -5.89 16.34 21.97
CA PRO A 121 -5.23 17.47 21.31
C PRO A 121 -4.09 18.03 22.17
N PHE A 122 -3.05 18.53 21.50
CA PHE A 122 -1.96 19.32 22.07
C PHE A 122 -1.51 20.37 21.05
N PHE A 123 -1.07 21.53 21.51
CA PHE A 123 -0.57 22.61 20.68
C PHE A 123 0.95 22.42 20.43
N THR A 124 1.43 22.57 19.20
CA THR A 124 2.86 22.31 18.90
C THR A 124 3.34 23.13 17.70
N ASP A 125 4.64 23.43 17.66
CA ASP A 125 5.29 24.02 16.48
C ASP A 125 5.54 22.93 15.41
N PHE A 126 5.05 23.15 14.19
CA PHE A 126 5.25 22.27 13.03
C PHE A 126 5.57 23.08 11.75
N ALA A 127 6.03 22.40 10.70
CA ALA A 127 6.24 23.02 9.41
C ALA A 127 5.06 22.79 8.44
N VAL A 128 4.57 23.88 7.85
CA VAL A 128 3.71 23.87 6.67
C VAL A 128 4.62 23.93 5.44
N VAL A 129 4.65 22.85 4.65
CA VAL A 129 5.56 22.68 3.51
C VAL A 129 4.90 23.12 2.20
N ASP A 130 5.51 24.11 1.55
CA ASP A 130 5.02 24.74 0.31
C ASP A 130 5.64 24.10 -0.95
N THR A 131 6.86 23.56 -0.86
CA THR A 131 7.56 22.89 -1.97
C THR A 131 8.37 21.69 -1.50
N ILE A 132 8.45 20.68 -2.37
CA ILE A 132 9.39 19.57 -2.24
C ILE A 132 10.19 19.44 -3.55
N GLN A 133 11.49 19.17 -3.44
CA GLN A 133 12.43 19.04 -4.56
C GLN A 133 13.34 17.83 -4.34
N GLY A 134 13.43 16.91 -5.30
CA GLY A 134 14.28 15.71 -5.23
C GLY A 134 13.53 14.44 -5.65
N TYR A 135 14.11 13.28 -5.33
CA TYR A 135 13.48 11.97 -5.51
C TYR A 135 12.63 11.64 -4.27
N VAL A 136 11.39 11.19 -4.48
CA VAL A 136 10.30 11.44 -3.52
C VAL A 136 9.28 10.30 -3.45
N ASP A 137 9.63 9.08 -3.88
CA ASP A 137 8.64 8.01 -4.04
C ASP A 137 7.98 7.58 -2.71
N GLN A 138 8.66 7.75 -1.56
CA GLN A 138 8.06 7.61 -0.23
C GLN A 138 6.88 8.58 0.03
N LEU A 139 6.77 9.69 -0.70
CA LEU A 139 5.71 10.69 -0.53
C LEU A 139 4.42 10.37 -1.30
N TYR A 140 4.36 9.24 -2.03
CA TYR A 140 3.10 8.72 -2.59
C TYR A 140 2.28 7.87 -1.59
N SER A 141 2.80 7.62 -0.39
CA SER A 141 2.10 6.88 0.68
C SER A 141 1.93 7.69 1.97
N ILE A 142 2.56 8.86 2.08
CA ILE A 142 2.61 9.67 3.31
C ILE A 142 2.29 11.14 3.01
N ASP A 143 1.68 11.83 3.96
CA ASP A 143 1.28 13.25 3.84
C ASP A 143 2.26 14.20 4.57
N GLY A 144 3.25 13.63 5.26
CA GLY A 144 4.26 14.34 6.05
C GLY A 144 5.00 13.44 7.04
N ILE A 145 5.68 14.06 8.00
CA ILE A 145 6.45 13.41 9.06
C ILE A 145 5.94 13.85 10.43
N PHE A 146 5.99 12.95 11.41
CA PHE A 146 5.83 13.21 12.83
C PHE A 146 7.18 12.98 13.53
N GLY A 147 7.84 14.07 13.93
CA GLY A 147 9.19 14.02 14.49
C GLY A 147 9.27 13.47 15.92
N LEU A 148 10.21 12.55 16.15
CA LEU A 148 10.51 11.88 17.42
C LEU A 148 11.99 12.00 17.87
N ALA A 149 12.82 12.81 17.20
CA ALA A 149 14.22 13.02 17.58
C ALA A 149 14.36 13.57 19.02
N PRO A 150 15.44 13.23 19.75
CA PRO A 150 15.58 13.52 21.17
C PRO A 150 15.88 15.00 21.48
N ARG A 151 16.28 15.78 20.47
CA ARG A 151 16.65 17.20 20.60
C ARG A 151 16.17 18.03 19.43
N GLN A 152 15.97 19.33 19.69
CA GLN A 152 15.65 20.30 18.66
C GLN A 152 16.90 20.59 17.79
N LEU A 153 16.85 20.18 16.53
CA LEU A 153 17.94 20.35 15.55
C LEU A 153 17.82 21.66 14.75
N ASN A 154 16.63 22.26 14.71
CA ASN A 154 16.31 23.45 13.94
C ASN A 154 15.93 24.61 14.88
N PRO A 155 16.78 25.64 15.05
CA PRO A 155 16.58 26.71 16.03
C PRO A 155 15.41 27.66 15.72
N LYS A 156 14.64 27.39 14.65
CA LYS A 156 13.42 28.13 14.31
C LYS A 156 12.22 27.67 15.14
N PHE A 157 12.24 26.42 15.60
CA PHE A 157 11.25 25.83 16.50
C PHE A 157 11.64 26.06 17.95
N SER A 158 10.65 26.23 18.83
CA SER A 158 10.89 26.48 20.26
C SER A 158 11.17 25.21 21.08
N SER A 159 10.60 24.08 20.64
CA SER A 159 10.56 22.77 21.33
C SER A 159 10.55 21.63 20.30
N THR A 160 10.74 20.37 20.73
CA THR A 160 10.39 19.21 19.89
C THR A 160 8.95 18.77 20.14
N THR A 161 8.35 18.04 19.20
CA THR A 161 6.97 17.52 19.37
C THR A 161 6.83 16.67 20.65
N LEU A 162 7.88 15.95 21.07
CA LEU A 162 7.90 15.22 22.34
C LEU A 162 7.99 16.14 23.58
N ASP A 163 8.65 17.30 23.50
CA ASP A 163 8.64 18.29 24.59
C ASP A 163 7.23 18.86 24.79
N ASP A 164 6.54 19.19 23.70
CA ASP A 164 5.18 19.74 23.74
C ASP A 164 4.16 18.74 24.32
N MET A 165 4.29 17.46 23.98
CA MET A 165 3.48 16.39 24.56
C MET A 165 3.72 16.21 26.08
N VAL A 166 4.93 16.44 26.58
CA VAL A 166 5.22 16.38 28.03
C VAL A 166 4.74 17.63 28.74
N SER A 167 5.04 18.81 28.21
CA SER A 167 4.74 20.10 28.86
C SER A 167 3.23 20.33 29.04
N GLN A 168 2.42 19.79 28.12
CA GLN A 168 0.95 19.83 28.18
C GLN A 168 0.33 18.61 28.90
N GLY A 169 1.14 17.75 29.52
CA GLY A 169 0.64 16.61 30.30
C GLY A 169 -0.02 15.50 29.47
N LEU A 170 0.17 15.49 28.15
CA LEU A 170 -0.25 14.37 27.31
C LEU A 170 0.52 13.11 27.71
N ILE A 171 1.84 13.21 27.87
CA ILE A 171 2.68 12.06 28.21
C ILE A 171 3.52 12.37 29.45
N SER A 172 3.65 11.39 30.35
CA SER A 172 4.35 11.56 31.64
C SER A 172 5.87 11.71 31.53
N GLN A 173 6.44 11.35 30.38
CA GLN A 173 7.89 11.31 30.15
C GLN A 173 8.17 11.25 28.64
N ARG A 174 9.37 11.69 28.22
CA ARG A 174 9.86 11.64 26.83
C ARG A 174 10.28 10.22 26.41
N VAL A 175 9.35 9.28 26.53
CA VAL A 175 9.55 7.86 26.21
C VAL A 175 8.43 7.41 25.29
N PHE A 176 8.81 6.67 24.24
CA PHE A 176 7.90 5.98 23.34
C PHE A 176 8.46 4.61 23.00
N ALA A 177 7.63 3.73 22.45
CA ALA A 177 8.05 2.43 21.94
C ALA A 177 7.25 2.07 20.69
N PHE A 178 7.94 1.52 19.69
CA PHE A 178 7.30 0.84 18.56
C PHE A 178 7.16 -0.64 18.91
N VAL A 179 5.91 -1.10 19.04
CA VAL A 179 5.56 -2.50 19.33
C VAL A 179 5.00 -3.09 18.05
N PHE A 180 5.86 -3.65 17.20
CA PHE A 180 5.45 -4.33 15.97
C PHE A 180 5.02 -5.77 16.26
N HIS A 181 3.98 -6.23 15.56
CA HIS A 181 3.65 -7.64 15.46
C HIS A 181 4.70 -8.36 14.58
N ARG A 182 4.81 -9.68 14.71
CA ARG A 182 5.74 -10.48 13.89
C ARG A 182 5.40 -10.27 12.41
N GLY A 183 6.36 -9.74 11.65
CA GLY A 183 6.22 -9.41 10.23
C GLY A 183 6.02 -7.92 9.92
N GLY A 184 5.99 -7.03 10.92
CA GLY A 184 6.10 -5.58 10.71
C GLY A 184 4.90 -4.89 10.03
N VAL A 185 3.92 -5.66 9.53
CA VAL A 185 2.72 -5.17 8.84
C VAL A 185 1.80 -4.37 9.76
N GLN A 186 1.81 -4.69 11.05
CA GLN A 186 1.06 -3.99 12.09
C GLN A 186 1.97 -3.67 13.27
N GLY A 187 1.72 -2.54 13.93
CA GLY A 187 2.31 -2.25 15.23
C GLY A 187 1.46 -1.31 16.07
N THR A 188 2.00 -0.92 17.21
CA THR A 188 1.49 0.17 18.04
C THR A 188 2.64 1.08 18.43
N VAL A 189 2.48 2.39 18.24
CA VAL A 189 3.32 3.37 18.97
C VAL A 189 2.71 3.61 20.33
N LEU A 190 3.48 3.35 21.38
CA LEU A 190 3.18 3.71 22.76
C LEU A 190 3.87 5.03 23.07
N PHE A 191 3.20 5.94 23.78
CA PHE A 191 3.85 7.14 24.33
C PHE A 191 3.57 7.32 25.81
N GLY A 192 4.58 7.81 26.55
CA GLY A 192 4.50 8.20 27.96
C GLY A 192 4.63 7.08 28.98
N ASP A 193 4.34 5.84 28.58
CA ASP A 193 4.46 4.66 29.41
C ASP A 193 4.83 3.43 28.56
N VAL A 194 5.81 2.68 29.04
CA VAL A 194 6.41 1.49 28.41
C VAL A 194 6.43 0.32 29.41
N SER A 195 5.42 0.26 30.29
CA SER A 195 5.21 -0.87 31.20
C SER A 195 5.21 -2.22 30.47
N GLY A 196 5.69 -3.27 31.15
CA GLY A 196 5.81 -4.62 30.58
C GLY A 196 4.47 -5.23 30.17
N ASP A 197 3.35 -4.74 30.70
CA ASP A 197 2.01 -5.16 30.29
C ASP A 197 1.63 -4.67 28.87
N ASN A 198 2.34 -3.65 28.36
CA ASN A 198 2.11 -3.04 27.05
C ASN A 198 3.10 -3.52 25.98
N ILE A 199 4.24 -4.11 26.37
CA ILE A 199 5.32 -4.55 25.46
C ILE A 199 5.59 -6.04 25.70
N PRO A 200 5.41 -6.93 24.71
CA PRO A 200 5.58 -8.36 24.91
C PRO A 200 7.06 -8.70 25.13
N GLY A 201 7.39 -9.20 26.33
CA GLY A 201 8.70 -9.71 26.68
C GLY A 201 9.60 -8.72 27.43
N THR A 202 10.90 -9.02 27.49
CA THR A 202 11.89 -8.23 28.24
C THR A 202 12.37 -7.02 27.44
N VAL A 203 12.18 -5.82 27.98
CA VAL A 203 12.74 -4.58 27.40
C VAL A 203 14.19 -4.40 27.85
N HIS A 204 15.12 -4.43 26.89
CA HIS A 204 16.55 -4.21 27.15
C HIS A 204 16.93 -2.74 26.92
N TYR A 205 17.21 -2.01 28.01
CA TYR A 205 17.64 -0.61 27.95
C TYR A 205 19.14 -0.47 27.67
N VAL A 206 19.48 0.41 26.73
CA VAL A 206 20.85 0.78 26.32
C VAL A 206 21.05 2.29 26.55
N PRO A 207 22.17 2.74 27.13
CA PRO A 207 22.46 4.16 27.23
C PRO A 207 22.70 4.76 25.83
N LEU A 208 22.15 5.95 25.59
CA LEU A 208 22.47 6.73 24.39
C LEU A 208 23.94 7.16 24.40
N HIS A 209 24.56 7.20 23.23
CA HIS A 209 25.97 7.53 23.09
C HIS A 209 26.22 9.03 23.30
N SER A 210 27.14 9.38 24.20
CA SER A 210 27.35 10.76 24.66
C SER A 210 27.86 11.74 23.60
N ALA A 211 28.50 11.24 22.53
CA ALA A 211 29.10 12.08 21.49
C ALA A 211 28.12 12.59 20.42
N ALA A 212 26.88 12.12 20.40
CA ALA A 212 25.89 12.48 19.38
C ALA A 212 24.50 12.65 20.01
N SER A 213 24.31 13.77 20.71
CA SER A 213 23.10 14.05 21.47
C SER A 213 21.81 14.26 20.65
N ASP A 214 21.96 14.29 19.34
CA ASP A 214 21.03 14.87 18.39
C ASP A 214 20.14 13.81 17.72
N TYR A 215 20.56 12.54 17.81
CA TYR A 215 19.89 11.36 17.27
C TYR A 215 19.75 10.28 18.32
N TRP A 216 18.88 9.29 18.07
CA TRP A 216 18.82 8.05 18.86
C TRP A 216 20.02 7.14 18.54
N MET A 217 21.21 7.53 19.01
CA MET A 217 22.46 6.81 18.76
C MET A 217 22.81 5.86 19.91
N ILE A 218 23.08 4.60 19.59
CA ILE A 218 23.53 3.56 20.52
C ILE A 218 24.87 2.95 20.08
N SER A 219 25.49 2.16 20.96
CA SER A 219 26.72 1.41 20.68
C SER A 219 26.49 -0.11 20.75
N PHE A 220 26.98 -0.82 19.74
CA PHE A 220 27.13 -2.27 19.73
C PHE A 220 28.61 -2.64 19.92
N GLU A 221 28.87 -3.68 20.70
CA GLU A 221 30.22 -4.19 20.96
C GLU A 221 30.81 -4.85 19.71
N SER A 222 29.97 -5.58 18.96
CA SER A 222 30.36 -6.17 17.69
C SER A 222 29.18 -6.39 16.74
N LEU A 223 29.52 -6.52 15.47
CA LEU A 223 28.72 -7.17 14.44
C LEU A 223 29.50 -8.39 13.99
N ALA A 224 28.87 -9.55 13.96
CA ALA A 224 29.47 -10.83 13.62
C ALA A 224 28.52 -11.69 12.78
N TYR A 225 29.07 -12.71 12.15
CA TYR A 225 28.30 -13.81 11.59
C TYR A 225 27.83 -14.77 12.69
N LYS A 226 26.72 -15.49 12.46
CA LYS A 226 26.17 -16.50 13.39
C LYS A 226 27.15 -17.64 13.73
N ASN A 227 28.18 -17.87 12.91
CA ASN A 227 29.27 -18.81 13.21
C ASN A 227 30.35 -18.25 14.17
N GLY A 228 30.19 -17.02 14.65
CA GLY A 228 31.11 -16.35 15.58
C GLY A 228 32.21 -15.51 14.92
N ALA A 229 32.33 -15.51 13.59
CA ALA A 229 33.33 -14.69 12.91
C ALA A 229 32.94 -13.20 12.94
N THR A 230 33.73 -12.39 13.64
CA THR A 230 33.49 -10.95 13.80
C THR A 230 33.75 -10.18 12.51
N LEU A 231 32.75 -9.41 12.07
CA LEU A 231 32.84 -8.46 10.96
C LEU A 231 33.43 -7.12 11.39
N ARG A 232 33.01 -6.64 12.56
CA ARG A 232 33.49 -5.38 13.14
C ARG A 232 33.32 -5.38 14.66
N THR A 233 34.28 -4.80 15.36
CA THR A 233 34.15 -4.41 16.77
C THR A 233 33.88 -2.92 16.87
N GLY A 234 33.05 -2.50 17.84
CA GLY A 234 32.67 -1.11 18.05
C GLY A 234 31.88 -0.52 16.88
N LEU A 235 30.55 -0.53 16.98
CA LEU A 235 29.66 0.10 16.01
C LEU A 235 28.77 1.12 16.72
N LEU A 236 28.83 2.38 16.27
CA LEU A 236 27.82 3.37 16.59
C LEU A 236 26.70 3.26 15.56
N ALA A 237 25.47 3.11 16.03
CA ALA A 237 24.28 2.95 15.19
C ALA A 237 23.27 4.05 15.52
N ILE A 238 22.75 4.71 14.49
CA ILE A 238 21.58 5.60 14.60
C ILE A 238 20.33 4.75 14.39
N LEU A 239 19.36 4.89 15.28
CA LEU A 239 18.04 4.26 15.14
C LEU A 239 17.10 5.25 14.45
N ASP A 240 16.93 5.08 13.13
CA ASP A 240 16.15 5.95 12.27
C ASP A 240 14.94 5.20 11.67
N THR A 241 13.73 5.60 12.05
CA THR A 241 12.46 5.04 11.55
C THR A 241 11.88 5.81 10.35
N GLY A 242 12.59 6.84 9.86
CA GLY A 242 12.28 7.56 8.62
C GLY A 242 12.87 6.92 7.35
N THR A 243 13.80 5.95 7.49
CA THR A 243 14.37 5.18 6.38
C THR A 243 13.88 3.73 6.36
N PHE A 244 13.79 3.15 5.16
CA PHE A 244 13.55 1.72 4.95
C PHE A 244 14.84 0.91 4.74
N ARG A 245 16.00 1.56 4.56
CA ARG A 245 17.29 0.92 4.34
C ARG A 245 18.18 1.00 5.57
N THR A 246 18.71 -0.15 6.01
CA THR A 246 19.77 -0.22 7.02
C THR A 246 21.13 0.06 6.38
N HIS A 247 21.79 1.14 6.79
CA HIS A 247 23.14 1.45 6.32
C HIS A 247 24.20 0.80 7.21
N LEU A 248 25.08 -0.01 6.61
CA LEU A 248 26.25 -0.60 7.26
C LEU A 248 27.53 0.16 6.86
N PRO A 249 28.63 0.05 7.65
CA PRO A 249 29.93 0.52 7.21
C PRO A 249 30.31 -0.15 5.89
N GLU A 250 30.83 0.63 4.93
CA GLU A 250 31.11 0.18 3.56
C GLU A 250 31.92 -1.12 3.49
N SER A 251 32.97 -1.26 4.31
CA SER A 251 33.79 -2.48 4.37
C SER A 251 33.02 -3.74 4.80
N VAL A 252 31.98 -3.58 5.62
CA VAL A 252 31.13 -4.69 6.09
C VAL A 252 30.10 -5.05 5.02
N ALA A 253 29.51 -4.04 4.37
CA ALA A 253 28.64 -4.25 3.21
C ALA A 253 29.41 -4.98 2.10
N GLN A 254 30.59 -4.50 1.71
CA GLN A 254 31.44 -5.12 0.69
C GLN A 254 31.85 -6.56 1.04
N ASP A 255 32.19 -6.87 2.30
CA ASP A 255 32.52 -8.25 2.70
C ASP A 255 31.29 -9.17 2.64
N LEU A 256 30.11 -8.70 3.06
CA LEU A 256 28.85 -9.41 2.86
C LEU A 256 28.58 -9.67 1.38
N PHE A 257 28.66 -8.62 0.56
CA PHE A 257 28.37 -8.62 -0.88
C PHE A 257 29.31 -9.53 -1.68
N SER A 258 30.60 -9.55 -1.33
CA SER A 258 31.61 -10.40 -1.99
C SER A 258 31.32 -11.90 -1.90
N LYS A 259 30.49 -12.33 -0.94
CA LYS A 259 30.18 -13.73 -0.67
C LYS A 259 28.93 -14.23 -1.40
N VAL A 260 28.21 -13.35 -2.08
CA VAL A 260 26.89 -13.66 -2.67
C VAL A 260 26.80 -13.49 -4.17
N GLY A 261 27.87 -13.01 -4.83
CA GLY A 261 27.88 -12.80 -6.27
C GLY A 261 26.86 -11.75 -6.70
N LEU A 262 27.04 -10.52 -6.22
CA LEU A 262 26.14 -9.42 -6.57
C LEU A 262 26.39 -8.87 -7.97
N ASP A 263 25.30 -8.61 -8.69
CA ASP A 263 25.30 -7.74 -9.85
C ASP A 263 25.15 -6.29 -9.37
N ALA A 264 26.24 -5.54 -9.46
CA ALA A 264 26.29 -4.14 -9.04
C ALA A 264 25.45 -3.25 -9.97
N HIS A 265 24.54 -2.46 -9.40
CA HIS A 265 23.54 -1.68 -10.15
C HIS A 265 23.39 -0.28 -9.54
N PRO A 266 23.19 0.77 -10.36
CA PRO A 266 23.09 2.17 -9.91
C PRO A 266 22.07 2.52 -8.79
N GLU A 267 21.09 1.68 -8.44
CA GLU A 267 20.05 2.00 -7.43
C GLU A 267 19.97 1.01 -6.24
N SER A 268 20.37 -0.25 -6.46
CA SER A 268 20.47 -1.30 -5.45
C SER A 268 21.25 -2.49 -6.01
N ASP A 269 22.22 -3.02 -5.26
CA ASP A 269 22.89 -4.26 -5.63
C ASP A 269 21.89 -5.44 -5.59
N ILE A 270 21.94 -6.30 -6.62
CA ILE A 270 20.98 -7.41 -6.78
C ILE A 270 21.66 -8.76 -6.51
N VAL A 271 20.90 -9.69 -5.93
CA VAL A 271 21.30 -11.05 -5.57
C VAL A 271 20.32 -12.06 -6.15
N ASP A 272 20.81 -13.24 -6.58
CA ASP A 272 19.94 -14.37 -6.93
C ASP A 272 19.12 -14.82 -5.70
N CYS A 273 17.80 -14.89 -5.83
CA CYS A 273 16.91 -15.38 -4.77
C CYS A 273 17.27 -16.79 -4.27
N ASN A 274 17.88 -17.65 -5.11
CA ASN A 274 18.38 -18.96 -4.69
C ASN A 274 19.51 -18.85 -3.64
N ALA A 275 20.25 -17.74 -3.61
CA ALA A 275 21.32 -17.51 -2.63
C ALA A 275 20.78 -17.13 -1.24
N ILE A 276 19.51 -16.75 -1.08
CA ILE A 276 18.93 -16.36 0.22
C ILE A 276 19.14 -17.45 1.29
N GLY A 277 18.99 -18.73 0.89
CA GLY A 277 19.21 -19.88 1.78
C GLY A 277 20.68 -20.13 2.17
N THR A 278 21.64 -19.59 1.42
CA THR A 278 23.08 -19.70 1.68
C THR A 278 23.67 -18.43 2.30
N MET A 279 22.93 -17.33 2.32
CA MET A 279 23.36 -16.04 2.86
C MET A 279 23.53 -16.06 4.39
N PRO A 280 24.46 -15.26 4.92
CA PRO A 280 24.88 -15.41 6.31
C PRO A 280 23.96 -14.67 7.29
N THR A 281 23.44 -15.38 8.29
CA THR A 281 22.78 -14.72 9.43
C THR A 281 23.79 -13.83 10.18
N LEU A 282 23.43 -12.56 10.37
CA LEU A 282 24.20 -11.55 11.09
C LEU A 282 23.76 -11.47 12.56
N VAL A 283 24.68 -11.06 13.44
CA VAL A 283 24.45 -10.91 14.88
C VAL A 283 25.09 -9.61 15.36
N PHE A 284 24.26 -8.64 15.78
CA PHE A 284 24.73 -7.47 16.52
C PHE A 284 24.76 -7.83 18.01
N SER A 285 25.90 -7.63 18.67
CA SER A 285 26.07 -7.90 20.09
C SER A 285 26.18 -6.62 20.91
N SER A 286 25.50 -6.62 22.06
CA SER A 286 25.62 -5.62 23.12
C SER A 286 25.85 -6.32 24.46
N GLN A 287 26.29 -5.59 25.49
CA GLN A 287 26.56 -6.10 26.84
C GLN A 287 25.41 -6.90 27.49
N ARG A 288 24.18 -6.74 26.99
CA ARG A 288 22.95 -7.25 27.63
C ARG A 288 22.03 -8.06 26.71
N PHE A 289 22.28 -8.10 25.40
CA PHE A 289 21.44 -8.78 24.41
C PHE A 289 22.16 -8.90 23.06
N GLN A 290 21.61 -9.74 22.19
CA GLN A 290 22.02 -9.87 20.80
C GLN A 290 20.81 -9.68 19.89
N ILE A 291 20.99 -8.99 18.77
CA ILE A 291 20.00 -8.94 17.68
C ILE A 291 20.49 -9.89 16.59
N VAL A 292 19.70 -10.92 16.30
CA VAL A 292 19.95 -11.84 15.19
C VAL A 292 19.16 -11.33 13.98
N TRP A 293 19.86 -11.13 12.86
CA TRP A 293 19.30 -10.57 11.62
C TRP A 293 19.53 -11.57 10.49
N TYR A 294 18.42 -12.13 9.98
CA TYR A 294 18.42 -13.23 9.02
C TYR A 294 18.39 -12.72 7.56
N PRO A 295 18.85 -13.50 6.57
CA PRO A 295 18.90 -13.09 5.16
C PRO A 295 17.63 -12.44 4.61
N TRP A 296 16.48 -13.09 4.80
CA TRP A 296 15.18 -12.59 4.32
C TRP A 296 14.76 -11.25 4.95
N GLN A 297 15.41 -10.80 6.03
CA GLN A 297 15.13 -9.52 6.69
C GLN A 297 16.03 -8.37 6.20
N TYR A 298 16.96 -8.63 5.27
CA TYR A 298 17.85 -7.62 4.67
C TYR A 298 17.96 -7.71 3.15
N ILE A 299 17.12 -8.54 2.53
CA ILE A 299 17.02 -8.73 1.08
C ILE A 299 15.59 -8.40 0.69
N GLN A 300 15.43 -7.42 -0.18
CA GLN A 300 14.15 -7.14 -0.83
C GLN A 300 13.99 -8.08 -2.03
N GLN A 301 12.83 -8.72 -2.17
CA GLN A 301 12.52 -9.61 -3.31
C GLN A 301 11.70 -8.85 -4.34
N ASP A 302 11.97 -9.03 -5.65
CA ASP A 302 11.22 -8.31 -6.69
C ASP A 302 9.81 -8.87 -6.93
N ASN A 303 8.82 -8.08 -6.55
CA ASN A 303 7.52 -7.84 -7.19
C ASN A 303 6.96 -8.90 -8.16
N SER A 304 6.58 -10.05 -7.61
CA SER A 304 5.69 -11.01 -8.29
C SER A 304 4.27 -11.07 -7.70
N VAL A 305 3.99 -10.28 -6.65
CA VAL A 305 2.77 -10.42 -5.84
C VAL A 305 2.15 -9.06 -5.50
N TYR A 306 0.82 -8.99 -5.54
CA TYR A 306 0.02 -7.83 -5.13
C TYR A 306 -0.86 -8.23 -3.95
N TYR A 307 -0.68 -7.56 -2.81
CA TYR A 307 -1.46 -7.82 -1.60
C TYR A 307 -2.07 -6.52 -1.08
N GLY A 308 -3.12 -6.63 -0.29
CA GLY A 308 -3.59 -5.55 0.57
C GLY A 308 -3.73 -6.01 2.01
N LEU A 309 -3.98 -5.06 2.90
CA LEU A 309 -3.93 -5.28 4.34
C LEU A 309 -5.33 -5.55 4.88
N VAL A 310 -5.48 -6.74 5.46
CA VAL A 310 -6.77 -7.26 5.94
C VAL A 310 -6.65 -7.58 7.42
N GLY A 311 -7.51 -6.97 8.24
CA GLY A 311 -7.62 -7.30 9.66
C GLY A 311 -8.49 -8.53 9.89
N VAL A 312 -8.12 -9.43 10.79
CA VAL A 312 -8.93 -10.58 11.21
C VAL A 312 -8.92 -10.68 12.74
N GLY A 313 -10.09 -10.88 13.35
CA GLY A 313 -10.26 -11.05 14.80
C GLY A 313 -10.73 -9.83 15.59
N SER A 314 -10.94 -10.02 16.89
CA SER A 314 -11.29 -8.96 17.85
C SER A 314 -10.43 -9.02 19.12
N PRO A 315 -9.38 -8.19 19.25
CA PRO A 315 -8.98 -7.12 18.33
C PRO A 315 -8.42 -7.61 16.97
N PRO A 316 -8.48 -6.79 15.90
CA PRO A 316 -7.98 -7.18 14.58
C PRO A 316 -6.46 -7.35 14.54
N GLN A 317 -6.03 -8.51 14.07
CA GLN A 317 -4.65 -8.86 13.68
C GLN A 317 -4.55 -8.67 12.16
N TYR A 318 -3.56 -7.97 11.64
CA TYR A 318 -3.50 -7.63 10.20
C TYR A 318 -2.54 -8.52 9.41
N PHE A 319 -2.93 -8.82 8.17
CA PHE A 319 -2.23 -9.73 7.25
C PHE A 319 -2.14 -9.11 5.86
N ARG A 320 -1.03 -9.36 5.15
CA ARG A 320 -0.89 -9.13 3.70
C ARG A 320 -1.55 -10.29 2.97
N LEU A 321 -2.73 -10.06 2.41
CA LEU A 321 -3.45 -11.08 1.66
C LEU A 321 -3.47 -10.74 0.17
N VAL A 322 -3.18 -11.73 -0.66
CA VAL A 322 -3.41 -11.64 -2.11
C VAL A 322 -4.91 -11.67 -2.38
N PHE A 323 -5.42 -10.66 -3.06
CA PHE A 323 -6.80 -10.66 -3.55
C PHE A 323 -6.85 -11.53 -4.80
N ASP A 324 -7.33 -12.76 -4.66
CA ASP A 324 -7.13 -13.86 -5.60
C ASP A 324 -8.43 -14.23 -6.32
N THR A 325 -8.55 -13.88 -7.61
CA THR A 325 -9.70 -14.27 -8.43
C THR A 325 -9.69 -15.76 -8.84
N GLY A 326 -8.59 -16.47 -8.61
CA GLY A 326 -8.43 -17.90 -8.87
C GLY A 326 -8.97 -18.82 -7.76
N SER A 327 -9.17 -18.35 -6.53
CA SER A 327 -9.69 -19.17 -5.41
C SER A 327 -10.83 -18.53 -4.58
N PRO A 328 -11.69 -19.33 -3.92
CA PRO A 328 -12.95 -18.85 -3.34
C PRO A 328 -12.93 -18.64 -1.81
N ASN A 329 -11.79 -18.86 -1.14
CA ASN A 329 -11.71 -18.85 0.32
C ASN A 329 -10.63 -17.86 0.78
N ILE A 330 -10.95 -17.06 1.79
CA ILE A 330 -9.92 -16.44 2.62
C ILE A 330 -9.18 -17.57 3.37
N TRP A 331 -7.85 -17.53 3.39
CA TRP A 331 -7.07 -18.36 4.30
C TRP A 331 -5.83 -17.63 4.83
N ILE A 332 -5.49 -17.91 6.09
CA ILE A 332 -4.37 -17.31 6.82
C ILE A 332 -3.66 -18.37 7.67
N CYS A 333 -2.35 -18.23 7.87
CA CYS A 333 -1.53 -19.20 8.58
C CYS A 333 -1.77 -19.20 10.11
N ASN A 334 -1.75 -20.37 10.74
CA ASN A 334 -1.97 -20.55 12.18
C ASN A 334 -0.68 -20.35 13.00
N ALA A 335 -0.61 -19.32 13.83
CA ALA A 335 0.57 -19.01 14.65
C ALA A 335 1.05 -20.19 15.53
N LYS A 336 0.13 -21.04 15.99
CA LYS A 336 0.42 -22.15 16.92
C LYS A 336 0.91 -23.44 16.27
N ARG A 337 0.72 -23.62 14.95
CA ARG A 337 0.93 -24.91 14.26
C ARG A 337 1.88 -24.85 13.06
N SER A 338 2.39 -23.66 12.79
CA SER A 338 3.28 -23.24 11.70
C SER A 338 4.69 -23.87 11.67
N ALA A 339 4.85 -25.16 11.95
CA ALA A 339 6.16 -25.82 12.05
C ALA A 339 7.02 -25.72 10.77
N ASN A 340 6.37 -25.63 9.59
CA ASN A 340 7.04 -25.48 8.29
C ASN A 340 6.89 -24.07 7.68
N LEU A 341 6.21 -23.14 8.36
CA LEU A 341 5.85 -21.81 7.82
C LEU A 341 6.84 -20.74 8.28
N PHE A 342 8.13 -21.05 8.29
CA PHE A 342 9.20 -20.10 8.67
C PHE A 342 9.31 -18.90 7.71
N MET A 343 8.84 -19.09 6.47
CA MET A 343 8.76 -18.07 5.42
C MET A 343 7.64 -17.04 5.66
N VAL A 344 6.57 -17.44 6.36
CA VAL A 344 5.41 -16.59 6.62
C VAL A 344 5.67 -15.71 7.83
N GLU A 345 5.62 -14.39 7.64
CA GLU A 345 5.98 -13.46 8.71
C GLU A 345 4.83 -13.25 9.71
N ASN A 346 3.63 -12.90 9.25
CA ASN A 346 2.46 -12.70 10.13
C ASN A 346 1.60 -13.97 10.15
N SER A 347 1.14 -14.39 11.32
CA SER A 347 0.27 -15.58 11.45
C SER A 347 -0.79 -15.35 12.53
N PHE A 348 -1.98 -15.90 12.31
CA PHE A 348 -3.16 -15.68 13.13
C PHE A 348 -3.09 -16.47 14.44
N ASP A 349 -3.15 -15.73 15.54
CA ASP A 349 -3.24 -16.31 16.87
C ASP A 349 -4.71 -16.34 17.33
N ILE A 350 -5.28 -17.54 17.26
CA ILE A 350 -6.67 -17.83 17.62
C ILE A 350 -7.03 -17.47 19.07
N ASP A 351 -6.07 -17.45 20.01
CA ASP A 351 -6.35 -17.10 21.41
C ASP A 351 -6.48 -15.59 21.61
N ASN A 352 -5.89 -14.80 20.69
CA ASN A 352 -5.90 -13.35 20.73
C ASN A 352 -7.10 -12.74 19.97
N SER A 353 -8.10 -13.55 19.60
CA SER A 353 -9.40 -13.08 19.12
C SER A 353 -10.54 -13.55 20.02
N ARG A 354 -11.35 -12.60 20.48
CA ARG A 354 -12.54 -12.86 21.32
C ARG A 354 -13.78 -13.27 20.53
N THR A 355 -13.70 -13.26 19.20
CA THR A 355 -14.80 -13.53 18.26
C THR A 355 -14.54 -14.74 17.35
N TYR A 356 -13.38 -15.38 17.50
CA TYR A 356 -13.01 -16.60 16.80
C TYR A 356 -13.95 -17.77 17.14
N THR A 357 -14.41 -18.47 16.11
CA THR A 357 -15.26 -19.66 16.23
C THR A 357 -14.73 -20.79 15.35
N ASP A 358 -14.19 -21.87 15.95
CA ASP A 358 -13.74 -23.07 15.21
C ASP A 358 -14.93 -23.96 14.84
N HIS A 359 -15.13 -24.25 13.55
CA HIS A 359 -16.20 -25.17 13.10
C HIS A 359 -15.81 -26.65 13.19
N SER A 360 -14.58 -26.97 13.58
CA SER A 360 -14.00 -28.33 13.59
C SER A 360 -14.00 -29.03 12.21
N LYS A 361 -14.28 -28.31 11.12
CA LYS A 361 -14.22 -28.81 9.74
C LYS A 361 -12.79 -28.71 9.22
N ALA A 362 -12.18 -29.81 8.79
CA ALA A 362 -10.82 -29.79 8.22
C ALA A 362 -10.79 -29.03 6.88
N TYR A 363 -9.89 -28.05 6.72
CA TYR A 363 -9.61 -27.38 5.45
C TYR A 363 -8.53 -28.14 4.67
N ARG A 364 -8.69 -28.19 3.33
CA ARG A 364 -7.71 -28.74 2.39
C ARG A 364 -7.95 -28.12 1.02
N ALA A 365 -6.93 -27.48 0.44
CA ALA A 365 -6.97 -26.91 -0.90
C ALA A 365 -5.62 -27.10 -1.62
N HIS A 366 -5.68 -27.39 -2.92
CA HIS A 366 -4.51 -27.52 -3.78
C HIS A 366 -4.40 -26.26 -4.64
N TYR A 367 -3.23 -25.63 -4.63
CA TYR A 367 -2.90 -24.41 -5.35
C TYR A 367 -1.68 -24.70 -6.21
N GLY A 368 -1.86 -25.01 -7.51
CA GLY A 368 -0.76 -25.27 -8.45
C GLY A 368 0.27 -26.29 -7.95
N ASN A 369 1.37 -25.77 -7.39
CA ASN A 369 2.53 -26.48 -6.87
C ASN A 369 2.53 -26.73 -5.33
N TYR A 370 1.48 -26.37 -4.60
CA TYR A 370 1.37 -26.60 -3.16
C TYR A 370 -0.02 -27.05 -2.66
N LEU A 371 -0.02 -27.56 -1.43
CA LEU A 371 -1.18 -28.04 -0.69
C LEU A 371 -1.25 -27.31 0.65
N ALA A 372 -2.33 -26.58 0.88
CA ALA A 372 -2.65 -25.95 2.17
C ALA A 372 -3.67 -26.81 2.93
N THR A 373 -3.39 -27.11 4.21
CA THR A 373 -4.29 -27.88 5.09
C THR A 373 -4.44 -27.24 6.47
N GLY A 374 -5.64 -27.31 7.04
CA GLY A 374 -5.96 -26.62 8.28
C GLY A 374 -7.39 -26.86 8.77
N ARG A 375 -8.08 -25.82 9.25
CA ARG A 375 -9.49 -25.85 9.68
C ARG A 375 -10.27 -24.68 9.12
N VAL A 376 -11.58 -24.85 8.99
CA VAL A 376 -12.53 -23.76 8.70
C VAL A 376 -13.01 -23.17 10.03
N ALA A 377 -13.02 -21.85 10.13
CA ALA A 377 -13.46 -21.08 11.29
C ALA A 377 -14.21 -19.82 10.82
N SER A 378 -14.94 -19.16 11.72
CA SER A 378 -15.45 -17.80 11.51
C SER A 378 -14.77 -16.80 12.43
N ASP A 379 -14.65 -15.57 11.97
CA ASP A 379 -14.32 -14.39 12.79
C ASP A 379 -14.72 -13.11 12.01
N TYR A 380 -14.52 -11.94 12.61
CA TYR A 380 -14.57 -10.68 11.88
C TYR A 380 -13.35 -10.52 10.99
N VAL A 381 -13.59 -10.19 9.72
CA VAL A 381 -12.61 -9.75 8.72
C VAL A 381 -12.86 -8.27 8.43
N GLN A 382 -11.81 -7.46 8.25
CA GLN A 382 -11.89 -6.00 8.21
C GLN A 382 -11.09 -5.41 7.05
N LEU A 383 -11.76 -4.59 6.22
CA LEU A 383 -11.18 -3.84 5.10
C LEU A 383 -11.41 -2.34 5.35
N ASP A 384 -10.37 -1.50 5.28
CA ASP A 384 -10.40 -0.06 5.63
C ASP A 384 -11.29 0.25 6.85
N ARG A 385 -10.97 -0.42 7.97
CA ARG A 385 -11.67 -0.32 9.26
C ARG A 385 -13.15 -0.74 9.28
N ARG A 386 -13.73 -1.22 8.18
CA ARG A 386 -15.11 -1.76 8.13
C ARG A 386 -15.10 -3.28 8.27
N PRO A 387 -15.62 -3.84 9.39
CA PRO A 387 -15.65 -5.28 9.62
C PRO A 387 -16.89 -5.94 9.02
N PHE A 388 -16.76 -7.20 8.62
CA PHE A 388 -17.83 -8.14 8.30
C PHE A 388 -17.45 -9.52 8.85
N PHE A 389 -18.42 -10.36 9.18
CA PHE A 389 -18.20 -11.70 9.75
C PHE A 389 -18.27 -12.76 8.64
N THR A 390 -17.31 -13.67 8.54
CA THR A 390 -17.23 -14.63 7.41
C THR A 390 -16.49 -15.91 7.81
N ASP A 391 -16.74 -17.00 7.07
CA ASP A 391 -15.98 -18.25 7.19
C ASP A 391 -14.66 -18.14 6.38
N PHE A 392 -13.54 -18.46 7.04
CA PHE A 392 -12.20 -18.52 6.44
C PHE A 392 -11.46 -19.78 6.90
N ALA A 393 -10.29 -20.06 6.29
CA ALA A 393 -9.43 -21.16 6.72
C ALA A 393 -8.24 -20.70 7.56
N VAL A 394 -8.08 -21.32 8.73
CA VAL A 394 -6.86 -21.27 9.55
C VAL A 394 -5.96 -22.41 9.11
N VAL A 395 -4.86 -22.11 8.42
CA VAL A 395 -3.96 -23.09 7.80
C VAL A 395 -2.90 -23.54 8.79
N ASP A 396 -2.90 -24.85 9.11
CA ASP A 396 -1.95 -25.47 10.03
C ASP A 396 -0.63 -25.82 9.32
N THR A 397 -0.67 -26.28 8.07
CA THR A 397 0.52 -26.70 7.30
C THR A 397 0.40 -26.40 5.81
N ILE A 398 1.53 -26.07 5.18
CA ILE A 398 1.69 -26.00 3.72
C ILE A 398 2.75 -27.03 3.30
N GLN A 399 2.49 -27.72 2.20
CA GLN A 399 3.36 -28.74 1.61
C GLN A 399 3.54 -28.44 0.12
N GLY A 400 4.78 -28.33 -0.34
CA GLY A 400 5.13 -27.87 -1.68
C GLY A 400 6.10 -26.69 -1.62
N TYR A 401 6.12 -25.89 -2.67
CA TYR A 401 7.04 -24.75 -2.83
C TYR A 401 6.24 -23.47 -3.08
N VAL A 402 6.42 -22.42 -2.27
CA VAL A 402 5.56 -21.22 -2.33
C VAL A 402 6.35 -19.94 -2.02
N ASP A 403 7.16 -19.46 -2.97
CA ASP A 403 7.96 -18.25 -2.76
C ASP A 403 7.15 -17.01 -2.42
N GLN A 404 5.91 -16.91 -2.92
CA GLN A 404 5.00 -15.80 -2.60
C GLN A 404 4.81 -15.62 -1.08
N LEU A 405 4.92 -16.68 -0.28
CA LEU A 405 4.76 -16.63 1.18
C LEU A 405 5.90 -15.92 1.92
N TYR A 406 7.01 -15.58 1.26
CA TYR A 406 7.98 -14.64 1.83
C TYR A 406 7.45 -13.20 1.85
N SER A 407 6.51 -12.86 0.95
CA SER A 407 5.93 -11.51 0.81
C SER A 407 4.49 -11.41 1.33
N ILE A 408 3.79 -12.53 1.54
CA ILE A 408 2.36 -12.57 1.93
C ILE A 408 2.10 -13.52 3.09
N ASP A 409 1.01 -13.27 3.80
CA ASP A 409 0.62 -14.02 4.99
C ASP A 409 -0.59 -14.96 4.74
N GLY A 410 -1.17 -14.88 3.54
CA GLY A 410 -2.30 -15.70 3.09
C GLY A 410 -2.99 -15.17 1.83
N ILE A 411 -4.23 -15.61 1.60
CA ILE A 411 -5.06 -15.25 0.44
C ILE A 411 -6.42 -14.73 0.89
N PHE A 412 -6.95 -13.76 0.13
CA PHE A 412 -8.33 -13.27 0.19
C PHE A 412 -9.05 -13.69 -1.11
N GLY A 413 -9.81 -14.79 -1.04
CA GLY A 413 -10.43 -15.40 -2.23
C GLY A 413 -11.58 -14.58 -2.83
N LEU A 414 -11.54 -14.39 -4.16
CA LEU A 414 -12.49 -13.63 -4.97
C LEU A 414 -13.04 -14.42 -6.17
N ALA A 415 -12.81 -15.73 -6.26
CA ALA A 415 -13.41 -16.58 -7.30
C ALA A 415 -14.96 -16.48 -7.32
N PRO A 416 -15.62 -16.65 -8.48
CA PRO A 416 -17.03 -16.29 -8.67
C PRO A 416 -18.03 -17.20 -7.94
N ARG A 417 -17.54 -18.31 -7.37
CA ARG A 417 -18.36 -19.38 -6.79
C ARG A 417 -17.59 -20.10 -5.69
N GLN A 418 -18.29 -20.49 -4.62
CA GLN A 418 -17.72 -21.35 -3.60
C GLN A 418 -17.51 -22.79 -4.13
N LEU A 419 -16.25 -23.23 -4.18
CA LEU A 419 -15.86 -24.56 -4.65
C LEU A 419 -15.66 -25.57 -3.51
N ASN A 420 -15.47 -25.08 -2.28
CA ASN A 420 -15.25 -25.93 -1.12
C ASN A 420 -16.56 -26.08 -0.31
N PRO A 421 -17.19 -27.28 -0.30
CA PRO A 421 -18.53 -27.49 0.30
C PRO A 421 -18.57 -27.36 1.84
N LYS A 422 -17.44 -27.02 2.48
CA LYS A 422 -17.35 -26.77 3.92
C LYS A 422 -17.73 -25.33 4.29
N PHE A 423 -17.74 -24.44 3.31
CA PHE A 423 -18.15 -23.03 3.37
C PHE A 423 -19.55 -22.87 2.77
N SER A 424 -20.37 -21.99 3.34
CA SER A 424 -21.75 -21.75 2.88
C SER A 424 -21.88 -20.75 1.72
N SER A 425 -20.90 -19.86 1.58
CA SER A 425 -20.98 -18.62 0.81
C SER A 425 -19.61 -18.27 0.20
N THR A 426 -19.57 -17.31 -0.73
CA THR A 426 -18.33 -16.62 -1.10
C THR A 426 -18.14 -15.39 -0.19
N THR A 427 -16.91 -14.90 -0.10
CA THR A 427 -16.59 -13.66 0.63
C THR A 427 -17.43 -12.47 0.15
N LEU A 428 -17.72 -12.36 -1.16
CA LEU A 428 -18.57 -11.29 -1.69
C LEU A 428 -20.05 -11.43 -1.28
N ASP A 429 -20.57 -12.66 -1.19
CA ASP A 429 -21.93 -12.89 -0.68
C ASP A 429 -22.03 -12.50 0.80
N ASP A 430 -21.00 -12.78 1.60
CA ASP A 430 -20.93 -12.39 3.02
C ASP A 430 -20.84 -10.86 3.18
N MET A 431 -20.08 -10.18 2.33
CA MET A 431 -19.99 -8.70 2.32
C MET A 431 -21.33 -8.04 1.92
N VAL A 432 -22.03 -8.58 0.91
CA VAL A 432 -23.35 -8.06 0.50
C VAL A 432 -24.43 -8.34 1.53
N SER A 433 -24.50 -9.56 2.07
CA SER A 433 -25.54 -9.95 3.04
C SER A 433 -25.47 -9.16 4.36
N GLN A 434 -24.30 -8.63 4.70
CA GLN A 434 -24.07 -7.75 5.85
C GLN A 434 -24.12 -6.26 5.51
N GLY A 435 -24.41 -5.89 4.26
CA GLY A 435 -24.53 -4.50 3.82
C GLY A 435 -23.21 -3.73 3.79
N LEU A 436 -22.06 -4.41 3.79
CA LEU A 436 -20.75 -3.77 3.63
C LEU A 436 -20.56 -3.21 2.21
N ILE A 437 -21.14 -3.90 1.21
CA ILE A 437 -21.18 -3.46 -0.19
C ILE A 437 -22.58 -3.69 -0.78
N SER A 438 -22.97 -2.86 -1.75
CA SER A 438 -24.31 -2.87 -2.35
C SER A 438 -24.49 -3.89 -3.49
N GLN A 439 -23.39 -4.34 -4.11
CA GLN A 439 -23.38 -5.25 -5.26
C GLN A 439 -22.17 -6.19 -5.15
N ARG A 440 -22.24 -7.39 -5.76
CA ARG A 440 -21.11 -8.32 -5.89
C ARG A 440 -20.23 -7.93 -7.07
N VAL A 441 -19.71 -6.72 -6.98
CA VAL A 441 -18.83 -6.12 -7.97
C VAL A 441 -17.57 -5.67 -7.26
N PHE A 442 -16.42 -5.91 -7.88
CA PHE A 442 -15.15 -5.36 -7.45
C PHE A 442 -14.31 -4.98 -8.66
N ALA A 443 -13.26 -4.19 -8.45
CA ALA A 443 -12.33 -3.83 -9.51
C ALA A 443 -10.91 -3.66 -8.99
N PHE A 444 -9.94 -4.06 -9.79
CA PHE A 444 -8.54 -3.72 -9.62
C PHE A 444 -8.22 -2.52 -10.51
N VAL A 445 -7.82 -1.41 -9.89
CA VAL A 445 -7.56 -0.13 -10.55
C VAL A 445 -6.08 0.20 -10.41
N PHE A 446 -5.31 -0.06 -11.46
CA PHE A 446 -3.86 0.16 -11.48
C PHE A 446 -3.50 1.53 -12.07
N HIS A 447 -2.45 2.14 -11.53
CA HIS A 447 -1.81 3.30 -12.16
C HIS A 447 -0.97 2.87 -13.37
N ARG A 448 -0.73 3.79 -14.33
CA ARG A 448 0.16 3.55 -15.49
C ARG A 448 1.52 3.01 -15.02
N GLY A 449 1.89 1.84 -15.53
CA GLY A 449 3.10 1.09 -15.14
C GLY A 449 2.83 -0.09 -14.19
N GLY A 450 1.65 -0.17 -13.58
CA GLY A 450 1.22 -1.32 -12.77
C GLY A 450 1.87 -1.46 -11.39
N VAL A 451 2.73 -0.53 -10.96
CA VAL A 451 3.46 -0.60 -9.68
C VAL A 451 2.58 -0.28 -8.46
N LYS A 452 1.44 0.38 -8.63
CA LYS A 452 0.49 0.69 -7.53
C LYS A 452 -0.94 0.63 -8.04
N GLY A 453 -1.88 0.37 -7.13
CA GLY A 453 -3.31 0.44 -7.44
C GLY A 453 -4.21 0.29 -6.22
N THR A 454 -5.50 0.13 -6.49
CA THR A 454 -6.56 0.05 -5.50
C THR A 454 -7.54 -1.07 -5.87
N VAL A 455 -7.93 -1.91 -4.90
CA VAL A 455 -9.12 -2.77 -5.05
C VAL A 455 -10.33 -1.98 -4.56
N LEU A 456 -11.35 -1.88 -5.40
CA LEU A 456 -12.64 -1.30 -5.08
C LEU A 456 -13.67 -2.42 -4.96
N PHE A 457 -14.59 -2.32 -3.99
CA PHE A 457 -15.73 -3.24 -3.83
C PHE A 457 -17.05 -2.47 -3.71
N GLY A 458 -18.13 -3.05 -4.24
CA GLY A 458 -19.48 -2.50 -4.19
C GLY A 458 -19.78 -1.58 -5.37
N ASP A 459 -19.49 -0.29 -5.21
CA ASP A 459 -19.76 0.71 -6.26
C ASP A 459 -18.53 1.01 -7.12
N VAL A 460 -18.53 0.43 -8.32
CA VAL A 460 -17.53 0.66 -9.37
C VAL A 460 -18.14 1.60 -10.42
N SER A 461 -18.37 2.85 -10.01
CA SER A 461 -18.85 3.94 -10.85
C SER A 461 -17.74 4.58 -11.70
N GLY A 462 -18.13 5.37 -12.70
CA GLY A 462 -17.19 6.08 -13.60
C GLY A 462 -16.35 7.17 -12.93
N ASP A 463 -16.70 7.59 -11.71
CA ASP A 463 -15.90 8.53 -10.91
C ASP A 463 -14.69 7.84 -10.24
N ASN A 464 -14.73 6.51 -10.13
CA ASN A 464 -13.69 5.68 -9.52
C ASN A 464 -12.79 4.97 -10.54
N ILE A 465 -13.25 4.75 -11.78
CA ILE A 465 -12.44 4.20 -12.88
C ILE A 465 -12.41 5.18 -14.05
N PRO A 466 -11.25 5.75 -14.41
CA PRO A 466 -11.16 6.70 -15.50
C PRO A 466 -11.54 6.13 -16.88
N GLY A 467 -12.42 6.84 -17.57
CA GLY A 467 -12.79 6.57 -18.95
C GLY A 467 -13.84 5.47 -19.12
N THR A 468 -13.87 4.86 -20.30
CA THR A 468 -14.86 3.84 -20.65
C THR A 468 -14.37 2.44 -20.29
N VAL A 469 -15.20 1.69 -19.57
CA VAL A 469 -15.01 0.26 -19.30
C VAL A 469 -15.79 -0.56 -20.33
N HIS A 470 -15.08 -1.41 -21.08
CA HIS A 470 -15.66 -2.32 -22.07
C HIS A 470 -15.86 -3.72 -21.48
N TYR A 471 -17.06 -4.28 -21.61
CA TYR A 471 -17.42 -5.53 -20.93
C TYR A 471 -17.49 -6.74 -21.87
N VAL A 472 -17.11 -7.90 -21.34
CA VAL A 472 -17.27 -9.23 -21.96
C VAL A 472 -18.07 -10.12 -20.98
N PRO A 473 -19.12 -10.83 -21.42
CA PRO A 473 -19.86 -11.74 -20.56
C PRO A 473 -19.00 -12.93 -20.11
N LEU A 474 -19.29 -13.46 -18.93
CA LEU A 474 -18.70 -14.72 -18.47
C LEU A 474 -19.16 -15.88 -19.35
N HIS A 475 -18.25 -16.82 -19.60
CA HIS A 475 -18.52 -17.98 -20.42
C HIS A 475 -19.47 -18.96 -19.72
N SER A 476 -20.50 -19.43 -20.42
CA SER A 476 -21.60 -20.22 -19.83
C SER A 476 -21.18 -21.58 -19.26
N ALA A 477 -20.08 -22.15 -19.75
CA ALA A 477 -19.51 -23.41 -19.24
C ALA A 477 -18.62 -23.23 -17.99
N ALA A 478 -18.44 -22.02 -17.49
CA ALA A 478 -17.38 -21.67 -16.54
C ALA A 478 -17.94 -21.10 -15.22
N SER A 479 -18.66 -21.94 -14.47
CA SER A 479 -19.24 -21.53 -13.18
C SER A 479 -18.22 -21.29 -12.07
N ASP A 480 -16.97 -21.72 -12.26
CA ASP A 480 -16.00 -21.93 -11.17
C ASP A 480 -14.82 -20.95 -11.22
N TYR A 481 -14.63 -20.24 -12.34
CA TYR A 481 -13.54 -19.28 -12.57
C TYR A 481 -14.05 -18.01 -13.26
N TRP A 482 -13.35 -16.89 -13.08
CA TRP A 482 -13.56 -15.68 -13.88
C TRP A 482 -13.08 -15.90 -15.31
N MET A 483 -13.95 -16.45 -16.14
CA MET A 483 -13.61 -16.95 -17.46
C MET A 483 -14.43 -16.27 -18.56
N ILE A 484 -13.75 -15.74 -19.56
CA ILE A 484 -14.33 -15.07 -20.73
C ILE A 484 -13.86 -15.74 -22.02
N SER A 485 -14.39 -15.30 -23.17
CA SER A 485 -13.90 -15.73 -24.47
C SER A 485 -13.40 -14.56 -25.31
N PHE A 486 -12.16 -14.65 -25.80
CA PHE A 486 -11.66 -13.80 -26.88
C PHE A 486 -11.87 -14.51 -28.22
N LYS A 487 -12.26 -13.74 -29.24
CA LYS A 487 -12.48 -14.25 -30.60
C LYS A 487 -11.16 -14.62 -31.28
N ARG A 488 -10.09 -13.87 -31.00
CA ARG A 488 -8.81 -13.98 -31.68
C ARG A 488 -7.67 -13.52 -30.78
N LEU A 489 -6.51 -14.16 -30.95
CA LEU A 489 -5.20 -13.66 -30.55
C LEU A 489 -4.36 -13.55 -31.82
N ALA A 490 -3.76 -12.38 -32.05
CA ALA A 490 -2.99 -12.05 -33.24
C ALA A 490 -1.77 -11.19 -32.89
N TYR A 491 -0.87 -11.00 -33.86
CA TYR A 491 0.14 -9.95 -33.83
C TYR A 491 -0.42 -8.60 -34.33
N GLU A 492 0.33 -7.51 -34.13
CA GLU A 492 0.02 -6.16 -34.62
C GLU A 492 -0.15 -6.04 -36.14
N ASN A 493 0.34 -7.02 -36.91
CA ASN A 493 0.21 -7.11 -38.36
C ASN A 493 -0.97 -8.01 -38.80
N ASP A 494 -1.94 -8.25 -37.91
CA ASP A 494 -3.14 -9.09 -38.09
C ASP A 494 -2.90 -10.60 -38.36
N VAL A 495 -1.65 -11.07 -38.32
CA VAL A 495 -1.33 -12.51 -38.36
C VAL A 495 -1.97 -13.19 -37.16
N THR A 496 -2.93 -14.07 -37.43
CA THR A 496 -3.72 -14.76 -36.40
C THR A 496 -2.95 -15.94 -35.83
N LEU A 497 -2.74 -15.92 -34.52
CA LEU A 497 -2.03 -16.95 -33.76
C LEU A 497 -2.99 -18.02 -33.24
N ARG A 498 -4.19 -17.61 -32.83
CA ARG A 498 -5.26 -18.50 -32.35
C ARG A 498 -6.62 -17.83 -32.55
N SER A 499 -7.62 -18.61 -32.91
CA SER A 499 -9.03 -18.21 -32.97
C SER A 499 -9.82 -18.98 -31.93
N GLY A 500 -10.74 -18.30 -31.24
CA GLY A 500 -11.51 -18.86 -30.12
C GLY A 500 -10.61 -19.23 -28.94
N LEU A 501 -10.43 -18.30 -28.00
CA LEU A 501 -9.66 -18.53 -26.78
C LEU A 501 -10.59 -18.47 -25.59
N LEU A 502 -10.67 -19.58 -24.85
CA LEU A 502 -11.25 -19.59 -23.52
C LEU A 502 -10.18 -19.08 -22.53
N THR A 503 -10.53 -18.08 -21.72
CA THR A 503 -9.53 -17.29 -20.98
C THR A 503 -9.94 -17.07 -19.53
N ILE A 504 -9.12 -17.56 -18.60
CA ILE A 504 -9.25 -17.30 -17.16
C ILE A 504 -8.55 -15.98 -16.81
N LEU A 505 -9.12 -15.21 -15.89
CA LEU A 505 -8.49 -14.07 -15.24
C LEU A 505 -8.15 -14.42 -13.79
N ASP A 506 -6.86 -14.40 -13.47
CA ASP A 506 -6.34 -14.84 -12.18
C ASP A 506 -5.34 -13.82 -11.63
N THR A 507 -5.77 -13.06 -10.61
CA THR A 507 -4.91 -12.10 -9.91
C THR A 507 -3.97 -12.73 -8.89
N GLY A 508 -4.18 -14.00 -8.49
CA GLY A 508 -3.27 -14.76 -7.64
C GLY A 508 -2.05 -15.33 -8.38
N THR A 509 -2.20 -15.58 -9.69
CA THR A 509 -1.10 -16.04 -10.55
C THR A 509 -0.30 -14.87 -11.13
N PHE A 510 1.03 -14.90 -10.98
CA PHE A 510 1.92 -13.87 -11.52
C PHE A 510 1.98 -13.90 -13.07
N ARG A 511 2.31 -15.07 -13.63
CA ARG A 511 2.61 -15.27 -15.06
C ARG A 511 1.34 -15.37 -15.90
N THR A 512 1.41 -14.88 -17.13
CA THR A 512 0.34 -15.08 -18.11
C THR A 512 0.64 -16.32 -18.94
N HIS A 513 -0.27 -17.29 -18.92
CA HIS A 513 -0.10 -18.55 -19.64
C HIS A 513 -0.82 -18.49 -21.00
N LEU A 514 -0.07 -18.72 -22.08
CA LEU A 514 -0.56 -18.75 -23.46
C LEU A 514 -0.40 -20.17 -24.06
N PRO A 515 -1.15 -20.54 -25.11
CA PRO A 515 -0.98 -21.84 -25.76
C PRO A 515 0.47 -22.07 -26.19
N ALA A 516 1.02 -23.25 -25.93
CA ALA A 516 2.45 -23.53 -26.12
C ALA A 516 2.98 -23.17 -27.53
N ALA A 517 2.18 -23.40 -28.58
CA ALA A 517 2.53 -23.02 -29.96
C ALA A 517 2.65 -21.50 -30.16
N VAL A 518 1.85 -20.70 -29.45
CA VAL A 518 1.92 -19.22 -29.49
C VAL A 518 3.19 -18.74 -28.81
N VAL A 519 3.55 -19.34 -27.66
CA VAL A 519 4.80 -19.02 -26.97
C VAL A 519 6.02 -19.40 -27.82
N GLN A 520 6.02 -20.59 -28.42
CA GLN A 520 7.09 -21.04 -29.32
C GLN A 520 7.25 -20.11 -30.54
N ASP A 521 6.16 -19.67 -31.18
CA ASP A 521 6.20 -18.73 -32.30
C ASP A 521 6.72 -17.35 -31.89
N LEU A 522 6.22 -16.80 -30.77
CA LEU A 522 6.67 -15.51 -30.22
C LEU A 522 8.18 -15.51 -29.92
N LEU A 523 8.67 -16.59 -29.30
CA LEU A 523 10.05 -16.71 -28.86
C LEU A 523 11.02 -17.12 -29.97
N SER A 524 10.54 -17.67 -31.08
CA SER A 524 11.38 -17.99 -32.26
C SER A 524 12.11 -16.78 -32.87
N LYS A 525 11.69 -15.57 -32.51
CA LYS A 525 12.21 -14.29 -33.01
C LYS A 525 13.32 -13.66 -32.15
N VAL A 526 13.61 -14.22 -30.98
CA VAL A 526 14.58 -13.66 -30.01
C VAL A 526 15.46 -14.74 -29.41
N GLU A 527 16.65 -14.38 -28.94
CA GLU A 527 17.49 -15.29 -28.16
C GLU A 527 16.95 -15.40 -26.73
N VAL A 528 16.61 -16.63 -26.32
CA VAL A 528 16.05 -16.94 -25.00
C VAL A 528 17.03 -17.81 -24.23
N THR A 529 17.34 -17.40 -22.99
CA THR A 529 18.10 -18.22 -22.04
C THR A 529 17.16 -18.79 -20.98
N PRO A 530 17.05 -20.12 -20.84
CA PRO A 530 16.28 -20.72 -19.75
C PRO A 530 16.93 -20.48 -18.38
N GLN A 531 16.18 -19.96 -17.41
CA GLN A 531 16.57 -19.86 -16.00
C GLN A 531 15.61 -20.64 -15.10
N PRO A 532 16.01 -21.02 -13.87
CA PRO A 532 15.13 -21.73 -12.93
C PRO A 532 13.83 -20.98 -12.59
N TYR A 533 13.85 -19.65 -12.65
CA TYR A 533 12.74 -18.76 -12.33
C TYR A 533 11.96 -18.23 -13.55
N GLY A 534 12.36 -18.60 -14.78
CA GLY A 534 11.69 -18.19 -16.02
C GLY A 534 12.63 -18.11 -17.22
N GLU A 535 12.10 -17.72 -18.37
CA GLU A 535 12.88 -17.47 -19.58
C GLU A 535 13.39 -16.01 -19.57
N THR A 536 14.70 -15.81 -19.74
CA THR A 536 15.30 -14.47 -19.90
C THR A 536 15.62 -14.16 -21.35
N VAL A 537 15.56 -12.87 -21.69
CA VAL A 537 15.87 -12.30 -23.02
C VAL A 537 16.78 -11.08 -22.86
N ASP A 538 17.50 -10.72 -23.91
CA ASP A 538 18.17 -9.41 -23.97
C ASP A 538 17.12 -8.29 -23.92
N CYS A 539 17.27 -7.33 -23.00
CA CYS A 539 16.41 -6.15 -22.95
C CYS A 539 16.44 -5.33 -24.26
N GLY A 540 17.54 -5.37 -25.02
CA GLY A 540 17.63 -4.79 -26.36
C GLY A 540 16.68 -5.43 -27.38
N ALA A 541 16.29 -6.69 -27.17
CA ALA A 541 15.37 -7.40 -28.07
C ALA A 541 13.91 -6.96 -27.93
N ILE A 542 13.53 -6.24 -26.87
CA ILE A 542 12.15 -5.76 -26.62
C ILE A 542 11.58 -5.02 -27.85
N GLY A 543 12.41 -4.20 -28.53
CA GLY A 543 12.00 -3.47 -29.72
C GLY A 543 11.78 -4.32 -30.98
N ALA A 544 12.19 -5.59 -30.97
CA ALA A 544 11.99 -6.55 -32.05
C ALA A 544 10.87 -7.57 -31.77
N MET A 545 10.32 -7.59 -30.54
CA MET A 545 9.20 -8.47 -30.20
C MET A 545 7.86 -7.90 -30.68
N SER A 546 6.92 -8.79 -31.01
CA SER A 546 5.60 -8.43 -31.56
C SER A 546 4.56 -8.18 -30.46
N THR A 547 3.73 -7.15 -30.62
CA THR A 547 2.60 -6.85 -29.74
C THR A 547 1.51 -7.91 -29.89
N LEU A 548 0.99 -8.41 -28.77
CA LEU A 548 -0.07 -9.42 -28.76
C LEU A 548 -1.44 -8.74 -28.66
N VAL A 549 -2.30 -8.94 -29.67
CA VAL A 549 -3.64 -8.33 -29.77
C VAL A 549 -4.72 -9.37 -29.48
N PHE A 550 -5.46 -9.18 -28.38
CA PHE A 550 -6.62 -9.98 -27.99
C PHE A 550 -7.90 -9.30 -28.48
N SER A 551 -8.57 -9.86 -29.47
CA SER A 551 -9.83 -9.32 -30.02
C SER A 551 -11.05 -9.91 -29.31
N SER A 552 -11.94 -9.06 -28.79
CA SER A 552 -13.29 -9.44 -28.35
C SER A 552 -14.31 -9.25 -29.48
N GLU A 553 -15.61 -9.10 -29.17
CA GLU A 553 -16.61 -8.67 -30.16
C GLU A 553 -16.63 -7.15 -30.41
N HIS A 554 -16.27 -6.33 -29.41
CA HIS A 554 -16.52 -4.88 -29.43
C HIS A 554 -15.28 -4.02 -29.24
N PHE A 555 -14.15 -4.63 -28.85
CA PHE A 555 -12.89 -3.95 -28.57
C PHE A 555 -11.72 -4.93 -28.67
N GLU A 556 -10.51 -4.41 -28.79
CA GLU A 556 -9.26 -5.19 -28.76
C GLU A 556 -8.37 -4.70 -27.59
N ILE A 557 -7.59 -5.62 -27.02
CA ILE A 557 -6.57 -5.31 -26.02
C ILE A 557 -5.19 -5.62 -26.61
N ALA A 558 -4.33 -4.61 -26.71
CA ALA A 558 -2.96 -4.75 -27.21
C ALA A 558 -1.97 -4.82 -26.03
N TRP A 559 -1.29 -5.96 -25.89
CA TRP A 559 -0.27 -6.20 -24.87
C TRP A 559 1.12 -6.07 -25.50
N TYR A 560 1.80 -4.97 -25.20
CA TYR A 560 3.05 -4.56 -25.83
C TYR A 560 4.27 -5.28 -25.22
N PRO A 561 5.40 -5.41 -25.95
CA PRO A 561 6.63 -6.01 -25.45
C PRO A 561 7.08 -5.54 -24.05
N TRP A 562 7.10 -4.23 -23.81
CA TRP A 562 7.47 -3.65 -22.52
C TRP A 562 6.51 -3.97 -21.37
N GLN A 563 5.34 -4.57 -21.65
CA GLN A 563 4.35 -4.96 -20.65
C GLN A 563 4.48 -6.43 -20.23
N TYR A 564 4.98 -7.29 -21.13
CA TYR A 564 5.17 -8.73 -20.90
C TYR A 564 6.64 -9.16 -20.76
N VAL A 565 7.57 -8.22 -20.95
CA VAL A 565 8.97 -8.34 -20.56
C VAL A 565 9.17 -7.47 -19.32
N GLN A 566 9.42 -8.09 -18.16
CA GLN A 566 9.77 -7.38 -16.94
C GLN A 566 11.29 -7.27 -16.87
N GLN A 567 11.78 -6.04 -16.84
CA GLN A 567 13.17 -5.78 -16.50
C GLN A 567 13.34 -5.94 -14.99
N VAL A 568 13.97 -7.05 -14.57
CA VAL A 568 14.28 -7.32 -13.16
C VAL A 568 15.63 -6.69 -12.76
N SER A 569 16.51 -6.42 -13.72
CA SER A 569 17.72 -5.61 -13.54
C SER A 569 18.21 -4.98 -14.86
N PRO A 570 19.17 -4.02 -14.83
CA PRO A 570 19.84 -3.48 -16.01
C PRO A 570 20.41 -4.58 -16.92
N GLY A 571 19.80 -4.78 -18.09
CA GLY A 571 20.18 -5.83 -19.03
C GLY A 571 19.60 -7.23 -18.75
N CYS A 572 19.02 -7.48 -17.57
CA CYS A 572 18.29 -8.73 -17.30
C CYS A 572 16.77 -8.51 -17.44
N CYS A 573 16.24 -9.05 -18.54
CA CYS A 573 14.82 -9.01 -18.84
C CYS A 573 14.22 -10.42 -18.77
N VAL A 574 13.21 -10.59 -17.92
CA VAL A 574 12.47 -11.84 -17.72
C VAL A 574 11.13 -11.73 -18.44
N LEU A 575 10.79 -12.75 -19.23
CA LEU A 575 9.46 -12.87 -19.81
C LEU A 575 8.46 -13.17 -18.71
N THR A 576 7.33 -12.46 -18.66
CA THR A 576 6.20 -12.77 -17.76
C THR A 576 5.16 -13.69 -18.40
N ILE A 577 5.43 -14.13 -19.63
CA ILE A 577 4.68 -15.16 -20.36
C ILE A 577 5.20 -16.55 -19.96
N GLN A 578 4.34 -17.56 -20.02
CA GLN A 578 4.72 -18.96 -19.95
C GLN A 578 3.80 -19.80 -20.86
N ALA A 579 4.25 -20.98 -21.28
CA ALA A 579 3.36 -21.95 -21.90
C ALA A 579 2.27 -22.40 -20.92
N ALA A 580 1.03 -22.52 -21.39
CA ALA A 580 -0.07 -23.13 -20.66
C ALA A 580 0.19 -24.62 -20.46
N ALA A 581 0.00 -25.09 -19.22
CA ALA A 581 0.10 -26.50 -18.89
C ALA A 581 -1.06 -27.28 -19.54
N SER A 582 -0.82 -28.54 -19.91
CA SER A 582 -1.78 -29.40 -20.61
C SER A 582 -3.05 -29.74 -19.80
N ASN A 583 -3.04 -29.45 -18.50
CA ASN A 583 -4.16 -29.63 -17.58
C ASN A 583 -4.89 -28.32 -17.21
N LEU A 584 -4.52 -27.18 -17.82
CA LEU A 584 -5.26 -25.92 -17.65
C LEU A 584 -6.66 -26.08 -18.27
N PRO A 585 -7.76 -25.73 -17.58
CA PRO A 585 -9.13 -25.88 -18.11
C PRO A 585 -9.54 -24.77 -19.10
N ALA A 586 -8.56 -24.12 -19.75
CA ALA A 586 -8.72 -22.98 -20.65
C ALA A 586 -7.54 -22.89 -21.64
N ASP A 587 -7.68 -22.15 -22.74
CA ASP A 587 -6.56 -21.88 -23.67
C ASP A 587 -5.54 -20.89 -23.07
N VAL A 588 -6.01 -19.96 -22.22
CA VAL A 588 -5.23 -18.85 -21.65
C VAL A 588 -5.57 -18.65 -20.18
N LEU A 589 -4.56 -18.28 -19.39
CA LEU A 589 -4.72 -17.68 -18.06
C LEU A 589 -4.01 -16.32 -18.06
N LEU A 590 -4.77 -15.23 -17.92
CA LEU A 590 -4.25 -13.87 -17.78
C LEU A 590 -3.90 -13.63 -16.31
N GLY A 591 -2.60 -13.66 -16.02
CA GLY A 591 -2.05 -13.40 -14.69
C GLY A 591 -1.92 -11.91 -14.39
N ILE A 592 -1.47 -11.57 -13.18
CA ILE A 592 -1.29 -10.16 -12.77
C ILE A 592 -0.31 -9.40 -13.67
N SER A 593 0.65 -10.09 -14.30
CA SER A 593 1.56 -9.52 -15.31
C SER A 593 0.85 -8.88 -16.51
N PHE A 594 -0.32 -9.40 -16.91
CA PHE A 594 -1.20 -8.78 -17.89
C PHE A 594 -2.15 -7.78 -17.22
N LEU A 595 -2.85 -8.22 -16.16
CA LEU A 595 -3.96 -7.48 -15.54
C LEU A 595 -3.52 -6.15 -14.93
N ARG A 596 -2.27 -6.03 -14.43
CA ARG A 596 -1.72 -4.79 -13.85
C ARG A 596 -1.64 -3.60 -14.80
N HIS A 597 -1.83 -3.81 -16.10
CA HIS A 597 -1.80 -2.76 -17.12
C HIS A 597 -3.19 -2.17 -17.42
N TYR A 598 -4.25 -2.68 -16.80
CA TYR A 598 -5.64 -2.32 -17.09
C TYR A 598 -6.45 -2.13 -15.82
N SER A 599 -7.44 -1.24 -15.86
CA SER A 599 -8.49 -1.25 -14.84
C SER A 599 -9.42 -2.41 -15.13
N THR A 600 -9.45 -3.42 -14.26
CA THR A 600 -10.20 -4.67 -14.48
C THR A 600 -11.37 -4.76 -13.51
N VAL A 601 -12.59 -4.83 -14.03
CA VAL A 601 -13.85 -4.90 -13.26
C VAL A 601 -14.41 -6.31 -13.31
N PHE A 602 -14.82 -6.83 -12.16
CA PHE A 602 -15.37 -8.17 -11.98
C PHE A 602 -16.80 -8.01 -11.42
N ASP A 603 -17.81 -8.30 -12.24
CA ASP A 603 -19.22 -8.01 -11.98
C ASP A 603 -20.02 -9.32 -11.96
N MET A 604 -20.24 -9.90 -10.77
CA MET A 604 -20.98 -11.16 -10.63
C MET A 604 -22.48 -11.00 -10.82
N ASP A 605 -23.05 -9.86 -10.44
CA ASP A 605 -24.49 -9.64 -10.54
C ASP A 605 -24.97 -9.56 -12.00
N LYS A 606 -24.11 -9.09 -12.91
CA LYS A 606 -24.34 -9.13 -14.37
C LYS A 606 -23.48 -10.18 -15.09
N LYS A 607 -22.75 -11.03 -14.35
CA LYS A 607 -21.90 -12.13 -14.85
C LYS A 607 -21.00 -11.72 -16.02
N ARG A 608 -20.13 -10.73 -15.78
CA ARG A 608 -19.25 -10.15 -16.82
C ARG A 608 -17.95 -9.62 -16.22
N VAL A 609 -16.94 -9.47 -17.08
CA VAL A 609 -15.68 -8.79 -16.78
C VAL A 609 -15.60 -7.53 -17.63
N GLY A 610 -15.10 -6.44 -17.06
CA GLY A 610 -14.86 -5.16 -17.74
C GLY A 610 -13.38 -4.81 -17.80
N PHE A 611 -12.93 -4.21 -18.90
CA PHE A 611 -11.59 -3.65 -19.06
C PHE A 611 -11.67 -2.15 -19.38
N GLY A 612 -10.96 -1.34 -18.60
CA GLY A 612 -10.75 0.07 -18.80
C GLY A 612 -9.26 0.41 -18.87
N LYS A 613 -8.93 1.66 -19.21
CA LYS A 613 -7.54 2.14 -19.20
C LYS A 613 -6.99 2.16 -17.76
N PRO A 614 -5.67 2.03 -17.57
CA PRO A 614 -5.05 2.31 -16.27
C PRO A 614 -5.16 3.81 -15.96
N VAL A 615 -5.05 4.16 -14.67
CA VAL A 615 -5.13 5.55 -14.19
C VAL A 615 -3.86 6.30 -14.59
N GLU A 616 -4.00 7.45 -15.25
CA GLU A 616 -2.86 8.35 -15.48
C GLU A 616 -2.34 8.90 -14.14
N GLN A 617 -1.03 9.14 -14.00
CA GLN A 617 -0.38 9.51 -12.72
C GLN A 617 -0.92 10.79 -12.05
N GLN A 618 -1.80 11.54 -12.72
CA GLN A 618 -2.41 12.79 -12.23
C GLN A 618 -3.92 12.67 -11.94
N GLN A 619 -4.55 11.53 -12.21
CA GLN A 619 -5.98 11.32 -11.96
C GLN A 619 -6.19 10.66 -10.59
N ARG A 620 -7.11 11.21 -9.79
CA ARG A 620 -7.50 10.67 -8.48
C ARG A 620 -8.62 9.64 -8.65
N VAL A 621 -8.53 8.53 -7.92
CA VAL A 621 -9.66 7.62 -7.69
C VAL A 621 -10.53 8.23 -6.58
N GLY A 622 -11.77 8.60 -6.90
CA GLY A 622 -12.65 9.38 -6.03
C GLY A 622 -13.35 8.59 -4.92
N VAL A 623 -12.60 7.97 -3.99
CA VAL A 623 -13.21 7.22 -2.87
C VAL A 623 -13.90 8.17 -1.87
N HIS A 624 -15.15 8.53 -2.17
CA HIS A 624 -16.00 9.32 -1.29
C HIS A 624 -16.44 8.48 -0.08
N HIS A 625 -15.96 8.85 1.11
CA HIS A 625 -16.19 8.11 2.37
C HIS A 625 -17.64 8.12 2.90
N GLU A 626 -18.60 8.72 2.19
CA GLU A 626 -20.02 8.79 2.60
C GLU A 626 -20.94 7.82 1.82
N ASP A 627 -20.44 7.16 0.76
CA ASP A 627 -21.22 6.23 -0.08
C ASP A 627 -20.68 4.78 -0.09
N ALA A 628 -21.47 3.86 -0.64
CA ALA A 628 -21.40 2.40 -0.44
C ALA A 628 -20.19 1.64 -1.07
N ALA A 629 -19.06 2.31 -1.29
CA ALA A 629 -17.83 1.72 -1.82
C ALA A 629 -16.80 1.39 -0.72
N VAL A 630 -16.14 0.24 -0.82
CA VAL A 630 -14.95 -0.11 -0.01
C VAL A 630 -13.71 -0.07 -0.89
N GLY A 631 -12.78 0.85 -0.63
CA GLY A 631 -11.51 0.95 -1.32
C GLY A 631 -10.35 0.50 -0.43
N LEU A 632 -9.44 -0.29 -0.99
CA LEU A 632 -8.16 -0.65 -0.39
C LEU A 632 -7.03 -0.36 -1.39
N THR A 633 -6.15 0.57 -1.05
CA THR A 633 -4.88 0.74 -1.77
C THR A 633 -3.98 -0.45 -1.45
N PHE A 634 -3.40 -1.04 -2.49
CA PHE A 634 -2.34 -2.04 -2.36
C PHE A 634 -0.99 -1.44 -2.72
N GLU A 635 0.04 -1.89 -2.02
CA GLU A 635 1.42 -1.55 -2.29
C GLU A 635 2.17 -2.79 -2.78
N VAL A 636 3.23 -2.53 -3.53
CA VAL A 636 4.07 -3.51 -4.22
C VAL A 636 5.45 -3.36 -3.59
N ASP A 637 6.03 -4.46 -3.11
CA ASP A 637 7.26 -4.46 -2.30
C ASP A 637 8.53 -4.31 -3.17
N GLY A 638 8.70 -3.13 -3.76
CA GLY A 638 9.93 -2.76 -4.45
C GLY A 638 9.71 -1.77 -5.59
N SER A 639 10.66 -0.85 -5.76
CA SER A 639 10.63 0.15 -6.82
C SER A 639 11.28 -0.35 -8.10
N THR A 640 10.52 -0.42 -9.20
CA THR A 640 11.08 -0.35 -10.56
C THR A 640 10.35 0.71 -11.37
N ARG A 641 11.08 1.74 -11.82
CA ARG A 641 10.59 2.74 -12.77
C ARG A 641 11.42 2.63 -14.04
N LEU A 642 10.75 2.34 -15.16
CA LEU A 642 11.36 2.42 -16.48
C LEU A 642 11.48 3.89 -16.88
N ASP A 643 12.71 4.35 -17.13
CA ASP A 643 12.95 5.64 -17.79
C ASP A 643 12.55 5.54 -19.27
N GLU A 644 11.51 6.29 -19.67
CA GLU A 644 11.13 6.45 -21.08
C GLU A 644 12.20 7.27 -21.81
N GLY A 645 13.19 6.56 -22.38
CA GLY A 645 14.31 7.14 -23.11
C GLY A 645 13.85 8.07 -24.24
N THR A 646 14.12 9.37 -24.09
CA THR A 646 13.72 10.39 -25.08
C THR A 646 14.67 10.36 -26.30
N PRO A 647 14.17 10.30 -27.55
CA PRO A 647 15.06 10.29 -28.72
C PRO A 647 15.80 11.62 -28.89
N VAL A 648 17.13 11.59 -28.77
CA VAL A 648 17.98 12.75 -29.06
C VAL A 648 17.93 13.05 -30.57
N THR A 649 17.20 14.11 -30.95
CA THR A 649 17.33 14.72 -32.28
C THR A 649 17.85 16.15 -32.16
N LYS A 650 18.99 16.41 -32.82
CA LYS A 650 19.68 17.70 -32.80
C LYS A 650 19.20 18.60 -33.95
N ARG A 651 19.06 19.90 -33.65
CA ARG A 651 18.95 21.07 -34.58
C ARG A 651 17.60 21.17 -35.33
N ASN A 652 16.92 22.31 -35.30
CA ASN A 652 17.44 23.62 -35.74
C ASN A 652 17.03 24.82 -34.87
N LYS A 653 17.84 25.89 -34.92
CA LYS A 653 17.54 27.21 -34.36
C LYS A 653 16.99 28.13 -35.45
N THR A 654 15.88 28.83 -35.20
CA THR A 654 15.61 30.18 -35.76
C THR A 654 14.54 30.90 -34.94
N ASN A 655 14.88 32.15 -34.55
CA ASN A 655 14.09 33.34 -34.14
C ASN A 655 12.56 33.20 -33.87
N ILE A 656 12.02 33.64 -32.72
CA ILE A 656 11.90 35.03 -32.20
C ILE A 656 10.86 35.89 -32.94
N ALA A 657 9.83 36.30 -32.17
CA ALA A 657 8.90 37.42 -32.33
C ALA A 657 7.73 37.35 -33.34
N ASP A 658 6.64 38.03 -32.93
CA ASP A 658 5.42 38.45 -33.64
C ASP A 658 4.49 37.35 -34.21
N ALA A 659 3.17 37.32 -33.98
CA ALA A 659 2.25 38.43 -33.75
C ALA A 659 0.93 38.02 -33.06
N CYS A 660 0.44 38.85 -32.14
CA CYS A 660 -1.01 38.96 -31.92
C CYS A 660 -1.64 39.71 -33.10
N LYS A 661 -2.86 39.32 -33.53
CA LYS A 661 -4.05 40.22 -33.61
C LYS A 661 -5.27 39.60 -34.32
N PHE A 662 -6.42 39.68 -33.62
CA PHE A 662 -7.78 39.96 -34.13
C PHE A 662 -8.44 38.99 -35.14
N HIS A 663 -9.77 38.82 -35.21
CA HIS A 663 -10.96 39.44 -34.56
C HIS A 663 -12.09 38.37 -34.60
N SER A 664 -13.27 38.41 -33.94
CA SER A 664 -13.92 39.38 -33.03
C SER A 664 -15.22 38.76 -32.45
N VAL A 665 -15.51 39.02 -31.16
CA VAL A 665 -16.78 39.61 -30.61
C VAL A 665 -18.11 38.87 -30.92
N MET A 666 -18.99 38.49 -29.98
CA MET A 666 -19.66 39.18 -28.85
C MET A 666 -20.15 38.10 -27.83
N GLN A 667 -20.52 38.32 -26.55
CA GLN A 667 -20.53 39.47 -25.64
C GLN A 667 -20.56 38.95 -24.17
N CYS A 668 -20.55 39.82 -23.15
CA CYS A 668 -20.80 39.46 -21.74
C CYS A 668 -21.88 40.36 -21.12
N THR A 669 -22.70 39.83 -20.21
CA THR A 669 -23.39 40.62 -19.16
C THR A 669 -23.57 39.84 -17.84
N SER A 670 -22.78 40.26 -16.84
CA SER A 670 -23.04 40.28 -15.38
C SER A 670 -23.45 39.02 -14.59
N CYS A 671 -22.63 38.69 -13.58
CA CYS A 671 -23.08 38.09 -12.33
C CYS A 671 -24.14 38.96 -11.63
N ALA A 672 -25.31 38.40 -11.28
CA ALA A 672 -26.14 38.73 -10.10
C ALA A 672 -27.55 38.08 -10.12
N ALA A 673 -27.69 36.78 -10.44
CA ALA A 673 -29.01 36.12 -10.43
C ALA A 673 -28.97 34.59 -10.30
N CYS A 674 -28.35 34.04 -9.25
CA CYS A 674 -28.58 32.63 -8.86
C CYS A 674 -28.56 32.40 -7.33
N LEU A 675 -28.84 33.45 -6.56
CA LEU A 675 -28.95 33.44 -5.10
C LEU A 675 -30.41 33.29 -4.61
N THR A 676 -31.32 32.87 -5.49
CA THR A 676 -32.78 32.97 -5.29
C THR A 676 -33.56 31.69 -5.62
N GLN A 677 -32.88 30.53 -5.59
CA GLN A 677 -33.56 29.21 -5.67
C GLN A 677 -33.28 28.30 -4.45
N TYR A 678 -32.27 28.62 -3.62
CA TYR A 678 -31.99 27.90 -2.37
C TYR A 678 -33.01 28.21 -1.25
N ASP A 679 -33.62 29.41 -1.28
CA ASP A 679 -34.60 29.88 -0.27
C ASP A 679 -36.05 29.37 -0.48
N ARG A 680 -36.31 28.57 -1.52
CA ARG A 680 -37.67 28.05 -1.80
C ARG A 680 -37.99 26.67 -1.23
N ILE A 681 -37.01 25.96 -0.66
CA ILE A 681 -37.22 24.63 -0.06
C ILE A 681 -37.25 24.70 1.49
N ARG A 682 -36.76 25.77 2.10
CA ARG A 682 -36.64 25.90 3.57
C ARG A 682 -37.87 26.50 4.30
N LYS A 683 -39.06 26.53 3.66
CA LYS A 683 -40.33 27.03 4.24
C LYS A 683 -41.56 26.22 3.82
N ARG A 684 -41.66 24.99 4.34
CA ARG A 684 -42.79 24.03 4.46
C ARG A 684 -42.08 22.75 4.92
N GLU A 685 -41.86 22.47 6.20
CA GLU A 685 -42.68 22.45 7.43
C GLU A 685 -41.77 22.90 8.62
N ILE A 686 -42.14 23.43 9.79
CA ILE A 686 -43.41 23.58 10.56
C ILE A 686 -44.25 22.31 10.63
#